data_AF-A0A0K0XYN9-F1
#
_entry.id   AF-A0A0K0XYN9-F1
#
_cell.length_a   1.000
_cell.length_b   1.000
_cell.length_c   1.000
_cell.angle_alpha   90.00
_cell.angle_beta   90.00
_cell.angle_gamma   90.00
#
_symmetry.space_group_name_H-M   'P 1'
#
loop_
_entity.id
_entity.type
_entity.pdbx_description
1 polymer ?
#
loop_
_entity_poly.entity_id
_entity_poly.type
_entity_poly.pdbx_seq_one_letter_code
_entity_poly.pdbx_strand_id
1 'polypeptide(L)'
;MSLKTLSAFLLIAGLSSSVLAGTVPGDPDPSFGNNGWVELPFSVLPNARVTGLHVDIDNSILVVGTARPAGESWYLGAVECFAVRLLPNGSLDPSFGSSGVSRFLASDEGGDSGRCEASVLLPDGALIVSGDYGPGGLSVRFARVLANGDLDLDFAPGGIYNAPLLPSTNGPILSRATLLASGELAAMGRVDIYGGYAWTFDSVDSSRPSRFDVRQTRLSSGLLEGLDGRLDGLFFYRAQAFDWSADLLQEQGGSPLSSSNRFIGTDLVRQPDGRMLASLSSFADGVNPPPRELAAGRFLGDGTQDLTYTSGASAAIGQALIRIEDRGYWADTERYQSSIALHPSGRSIQVSTVREAADRFERWGALAVRRSNGGAESTFAVGGVALLRSQPGSTTELQAVAVAGNGNLLAGGFRRVGDERRPVIVRLLDDDNWSATWDTLPDFVSLPAQSAAPRSQWVVSAPIPISGLDNGVRVPVITLGGQYRINAGPWLRGPGWVVNGDVVELRHFTPSTGGQQTGTVAQIGGVHDPRNARRPVGTAQLFTFTSVTEDPLPGGKCSEDALCNHGQAIPDNNPSSPAVAFINQIGSCPFVTSVRVGVDVSHSYVGDLQIILDPPNSPPFSLINRPNQATGGCSADDILVTFEAGNYPEAQTQCGQLGEGLRALDGTLRPALGFSSVIGSNGQGAWSLSVSDFAGQDTGTLNDWSLDIQCSNTPPELADLSIATSQPTNLIAGDPRVWQVTVTNNGPARVQTGQFNGGTSFDPVTGFPELTNMLWSCSVPAGSSCSLPPGCAGPFCAGSSFQAGLDLAAGATATIELFGTPEPFKALGEEVGFEARVDVMPSIFGTVDPDTGDNAVTYRRDVVVAQDLAITDAQAVIIGNEVEVSFRLVNNGPSAELGSAVVDIQMPAGYVAATSSSCSRGASSCTGLLEQTGSSPIIWRLSNVTMAPGGAAERVRVRAAFTGAAPPTGNGSIQLILSGAVNDFDSSNDYVALSPVAVGDQIFADRFQ
;
A
#
# COMPACT_ATOMS: atom_id res chain seq x y z
N MET A 1 -58.07 -18.94 73.39
CA MET A 1 -57.75 -17.76 72.54
C MET A 1 -56.33 -17.36 72.88
N SER A 2 -55.47 -17.20 71.86
CA SER A 2 -54.01 -16.96 71.95
C SER A 2 -53.10 -18.19 71.75
N LEU A 3 -52.02 -17.94 70.99
CA LEU A 3 -50.72 -18.61 70.86
C LEU A 3 -50.62 -20.08 70.39
N LYS A 4 -49.73 -20.31 69.40
CA LYS A 4 -48.77 -21.43 69.17
C LYS A 4 -48.16 -21.22 67.75
N THR A 5 -46.86 -21.34 67.46
CA THR A 5 -45.79 -22.17 68.04
C THR A 5 -44.40 -21.70 67.59
N LEU A 6 -43.41 -21.97 68.45
CA LEU A 6 -41.98 -21.69 68.37
C LEU A 6 -41.20 -22.97 67.94
N SER A 7 -40.05 -22.76 67.30
CA SER A 7 -38.82 -23.55 67.04
C SER A 7 -38.61 -24.98 67.59
N ALA A 8 -37.95 -25.86 66.80
CA ALA A 8 -36.67 -26.53 67.15
C ALA A 8 -36.10 -27.44 66.03
N PHE A 9 -34.76 -27.52 66.00
CA PHE A 9 -33.83 -28.24 65.12
C PHE A 9 -34.06 -29.75 64.89
N LEU A 10 -33.64 -30.25 63.71
CA LEU A 10 -33.03 -31.59 63.59
C LEU A 10 -31.91 -31.60 62.54
N LEU A 11 -30.73 -32.01 63.00
CA LEU A 11 -29.51 -32.30 62.24
C LEU A 11 -29.65 -33.71 61.61
N ILE A 12 -29.39 -33.87 60.31
CA ILE A 12 -28.95 -35.15 59.74
C ILE A 12 -27.73 -34.88 58.85
N ALA A 13 -26.60 -35.46 59.26
CA ALA A 13 -25.36 -35.55 58.52
C ALA A 13 -25.39 -36.75 57.55
N GLY A 14 -24.70 -36.61 56.42
CA GLY A 14 -23.99 -37.70 55.75
C GLY A 14 -24.82 -38.75 55.03
N LEU A 15 -25.26 -38.45 53.81
CA LEU A 15 -25.16 -39.37 52.67
C LEU A 15 -24.81 -38.54 51.44
N SER A 16 -23.59 -38.74 50.95
CA SER A 16 -23.08 -38.31 49.66
C SER A 16 -24.02 -38.75 48.55
N SER A 17 -24.92 -37.85 48.14
CA SER A 17 -25.50 -37.86 46.81
C SER A 17 -24.71 -36.81 46.04
N SER A 18 -23.58 -37.21 45.48
CA SER A 18 -22.99 -36.53 44.34
C SER A 18 -24.00 -36.62 43.19
N VAL A 19 -24.98 -35.71 43.22
CA VAL A 19 -25.61 -35.25 41.99
C VAL A 19 -24.47 -34.54 41.27
N LEU A 20 -23.95 -35.18 40.23
CA LEU A 20 -23.13 -34.52 39.22
C LEU A 20 -24.00 -33.36 38.71
N ALA A 21 -23.83 -32.16 39.29
CA ALA A 21 -24.25 -30.94 38.64
C ALA A 21 -23.38 -30.89 37.37
N GLY A 22 -23.99 -31.23 36.22
CA GLY A 22 -23.32 -31.05 34.94
C GLY A 22 -22.92 -29.58 34.83
N THR A 23 -21.71 -29.34 34.36
CA THR A 23 -21.25 -27.99 34.03
C THR A 23 -22.20 -27.36 33.02
N VAL A 24 -22.61 -26.13 33.24
CA VAL A 24 -23.52 -25.38 32.37
C VAL A 24 -22.78 -24.23 31.67
N PRO A 25 -23.32 -23.69 30.55
CA PRO A 25 -22.76 -22.50 29.92
C PRO A 25 -22.54 -21.38 30.94
N GLY A 26 -21.33 -20.82 30.96
CA GLY A 26 -20.89 -19.79 31.91
C GLY A 26 -20.14 -20.31 33.13
N ASP A 27 -20.05 -21.62 33.34
CA ASP A 27 -19.11 -22.20 34.30
C ASP A 27 -17.67 -22.17 33.76
N PRO A 28 -16.64 -22.04 34.62
CA PRO A 28 -15.25 -22.23 34.23
C PRO A 28 -15.02 -23.61 33.61
N ASP A 29 -14.37 -23.65 32.45
CA ASP A 29 -14.11 -24.88 31.70
C ASP A 29 -13.07 -25.76 32.42
N PRO A 30 -13.46 -26.92 32.97
CA PRO A 30 -12.55 -27.77 33.75
C PRO A 30 -11.34 -28.28 32.95
N SER A 31 -11.40 -28.28 31.62
CA SER A 31 -10.30 -28.73 30.74
C SER A 31 -9.20 -27.67 30.52
N PHE A 32 -9.39 -26.46 31.04
CA PHE A 32 -8.45 -25.35 30.91
C PHE A 32 -7.73 -25.07 32.22
N GLY A 33 -6.39 -25.09 32.18
CA GLY A 33 -5.55 -24.78 33.34
C GLY A 33 -5.94 -25.59 34.58
N ASN A 34 -6.13 -24.89 35.70
CA ASN A 34 -6.63 -25.44 36.95
C ASN A 34 -8.12 -25.10 37.13
N ASN A 35 -9.00 -26.02 36.72
CA ASN A 35 -10.46 -25.88 36.81
C ASN A 35 -10.99 -24.59 36.15
N GLY A 36 -10.55 -24.31 34.93
CA GLY A 36 -10.96 -23.15 34.14
C GLY A 36 -10.07 -21.92 34.31
N TRP A 37 -9.09 -21.95 35.22
CA TRP A 37 -8.23 -20.81 35.52
C TRP A 37 -6.75 -21.08 35.25
N VAL A 38 -6.07 -20.08 34.69
CA VAL A 38 -4.62 -20.00 34.59
C VAL A 38 -4.17 -18.77 35.35
N GLU A 39 -3.28 -18.94 36.33
CA GLU A 39 -2.52 -17.85 36.96
C GLU A 39 -1.11 -17.91 36.40
N LEU A 40 -0.63 -16.83 35.76
CA LEU A 40 0.77 -16.83 35.27
C LEU A 40 1.72 -16.74 36.47
N PRO A 41 2.89 -17.41 36.43
CA PRO A 41 3.76 -17.51 37.59
C PRO A 41 4.24 -16.14 38.09
N PHE A 42 3.96 -15.80 39.36
CA PHE A 42 4.40 -14.53 39.97
C PHE A 42 5.92 -14.38 40.00
N SER A 43 6.67 -15.48 40.08
CA SER A 43 8.14 -15.48 39.98
C SER A 43 8.65 -15.02 38.61
N VAL A 44 7.80 -15.08 37.59
CA VAL A 44 8.09 -14.65 36.22
C VAL A 44 7.43 -13.30 35.95
N LEU A 45 6.17 -13.08 36.33
CA LEU A 45 5.48 -11.81 36.11
C LEU A 45 4.99 -11.22 37.44
N PRO A 46 5.89 -10.60 38.23
CA PRO A 46 5.48 -9.96 39.47
C PRO A 46 4.60 -8.73 39.17
N ASN A 47 3.56 -8.55 39.99
CA ASN A 47 2.69 -7.37 39.95
C ASN A 47 2.10 -7.05 38.56
N ALA A 48 1.75 -8.09 37.82
CA ALA A 48 1.30 -7.98 36.44
C ALA A 48 -0.24 -7.97 36.31
N ARG A 49 -0.72 -7.38 35.21
CA ARG A 49 -2.12 -7.42 34.79
C ARG A 49 -2.22 -7.70 33.29
N VAL A 50 -3.28 -8.41 32.90
CA VAL A 50 -3.62 -8.67 31.49
C VAL A 50 -4.48 -7.53 30.95
N THR A 51 -4.07 -6.98 29.80
CA THR A 51 -4.77 -5.90 29.10
C THR A 51 -5.25 -6.32 27.70
N GLY A 52 -4.65 -7.36 27.12
CA GLY A 52 -5.04 -7.92 25.83
C GLY A 52 -5.05 -9.45 25.83
N LEU A 53 -6.03 -10.02 25.13
CA LEU A 53 -6.13 -11.46 24.86
C LEU A 53 -6.41 -11.67 23.38
N HIS A 54 -5.64 -12.55 22.75
CA HIS A 54 -5.82 -12.93 21.35
C HIS A 54 -5.79 -14.44 21.23
N VAL A 55 -6.65 -15.01 20.36
CA VAL A 55 -6.67 -16.44 20.10
C VAL A 55 -6.24 -16.69 18.67
N ASP A 56 -5.13 -17.38 18.53
CA ASP A 56 -4.48 -17.69 17.27
C ASP A 56 -5.16 -18.85 16.51
N ILE A 57 -4.77 -19.11 15.27
CA ILE A 57 -5.35 -20.11 14.37
C ILE A 57 -5.21 -21.54 14.86
N ASP A 58 -4.15 -21.83 15.63
CA ASP A 58 -3.93 -23.12 16.30
C ASP A 58 -4.61 -23.21 17.68
N ASN A 59 -5.44 -22.22 18.01
CA ASN A 59 -6.09 -22.02 19.30
C ASN A 59 -5.13 -21.79 20.48
N SER A 60 -3.86 -21.46 20.21
CA SER A 60 -3.00 -20.88 21.23
C SER A 60 -3.51 -19.49 21.63
N ILE A 61 -3.22 -19.09 22.86
CA ILE A 61 -3.73 -17.87 23.46
C ILE A 61 -2.54 -16.95 23.73
N LEU A 62 -2.53 -15.82 23.05
CA LEU A 62 -1.56 -14.76 23.29
C LEU A 62 -2.12 -13.79 24.33
N VAL A 63 -1.37 -13.63 25.42
CA VAL A 63 -1.70 -12.79 26.56
C VAL A 63 -0.75 -11.61 26.56
N VAL A 64 -1.30 -10.40 26.47
CA VAL A 64 -0.54 -9.15 26.52
C VAL A 64 -0.89 -8.40 27.78
N GLY A 65 0.11 -7.78 28.40
CA GLY A 65 -0.13 -7.04 29.62
C GLY A 65 1.04 -6.17 30.04
N THR A 66 0.89 -5.68 31.26
CA THR A 66 1.87 -4.82 31.92
C THR A 66 2.36 -5.52 33.18
N ALA A 67 3.68 -5.59 33.36
CA ALA A 67 4.32 -6.14 34.55
C ALA A 67 5.19 -5.08 35.24
N ARG A 68 5.51 -5.31 36.51
CA ARG A 68 6.44 -4.47 37.27
C ARG A 68 7.55 -5.33 37.88
N PRO A 69 8.80 -4.88 37.89
CA PRO A 69 9.88 -5.60 38.57
C PRO A 69 9.56 -5.86 40.05
N ALA A 70 10.03 -7.01 40.57
CA ALA A 70 9.84 -7.35 41.97
C ALA A 70 10.64 -6.40 42.89
N GLY A 71 10.00 -5.90 43.95
CA GLY A 71 10.65 -5.07 44.98
C GLY A 71 10.58 -3.55 44.77
N GLU A 72 9.92 -3.07 43.71
CA GLU A 72 9.77 -1.64 43.45
C GLU A 72 8.44 -1.04 43.97
N SER A 73 8.49 0.21 44.45
CA SER A 73 7.33 0.93 45.00
C SER A 73 6.32 1.35 43.93
N TRP A 74 5.03 1.34 44.27
CA TRP A 74 3.94 1.74 43.37
C TRP A 74 4.10 3.15 42.76
N TYR A 75 4.87 4.01 43.42
CA TYR A 75 5.06 5.42 43.09
C TYR A 75 6.36 5.73 42.33
N LEU A 76 7.31 4.80 42.21
CA LEU A 76 8.67 5.07 41.69
C LEU A 76 9.27 3.96 40.80
N GLY A 77 8.54 2.86 40.56
CA GLY A 77 9.06 1.68 39.86
C GLY A 77 8.86 1.67 38.35
N ALA A 78 9.79 1.04 37.64
CA ALA A 78 9.77 0.79 36.22
C ALA A 78 8.58 -0.10 35.81
N VAL A 79 8.05 0.15 34.61
CA VAL A 79 6.97 -0.65 34.04
C VAL A 79 7.45 -1.26 32.72
N GLU A 80 7.12 -2.52 32.49
CA GLU A 80 7.44 -3.24 31.25
C GLU A 80 6.19 -3.87 30.62
N CYS A 81 6.19 -3.98 29.29
CA CYS A 81 5.21 -4.78 28.58
C CYS A 81 5.65 -6.24 28.55
N PHE A 82 4.67 -7.14 28.62
CA PHE A 82 4.91 -8.55 28.38
C PHE A 82 3.95 -9.12 27.35
N ALA A 83 4.42 -10.14 26.63
CA ALA A 83 3.61 -11.05 25.86
C ALA A 83 3.92 -12.49 26.30
N VAL A 84 2.88 -13.30 26.43
CA VAL A 84 2.95 -14.72 26.78
C VAL A 84 2.11 -15.51 25.81
N ARG A 85 2.58 -16.69 25.43
CA ARG A 85 1.77 -17.66 24.68
C ARG A 85 1.40 -18.84 25.55
N LEU A 86 0.11 -19.16 25.59
CA LEU A 86 -0.42 -20.37 26.21
C LEU A 86 -0.88 -21.33 25.13
N LEU A 87 -0.67 -22.63 25.35
CA LEU A 87 -1.27 -23.69 24.56
C LEU A 87 -2.80 -23.73 24.78
N PRO A 88 -3.57 -24.40 23.90
CA PRO A 88 -5.03 -24.47 24.03
C PRO A 88 -5.54 -25.02 25.37
N ASN A 89 -4.74 -25.80 26.10
CA ASN A 89 -5.07 -26.32 27.43
C ASN A 89 -4.76 -25.32 28.57
N GLY A 90 -4.18 -24.15 28.27
CA GLY A 90 -3.79 -23.13 29.24
C GLY A 90 -2.38 -23.28 29.81
N SER A 91 -1.61 -24.31 29.45
CA SER A 91 -0.20 -24.39 29.86
C SER A 91 0.66 -23.41 29.05
N LEU A 92 1.70 -22.87 29.69
CA LEU A 92 2.67 -22.00 29.04
C LEU A 92 3.36 -22.70 27.85
N ASP A 93 3.46 -22.03 26.70
CA ASP A 93 4.22 -22.52 25.54
C ASP A 93 5.69 -22.15 25.71
N PRO A 94 6.59 -23.11 26.03
CA PRO A 94 8.00 -22.80 26.28
C PRO A 94 8.77 -22.36 25.03
N SER A 95 8.22 -22.57 23.83
CA SER A 95 8.86 -22.21 22.56
C SER A 95 8.73 -20.72 22.20
N PHE A 96 7.88 -19.98 22.94
CA PHE A 96 7.62 -18.57 22.71
C PHE A 96 8.54 -17.68 23.56
N GLY A 97 9.30 -16.79 22.93
CA GLY A 97 10.23 -15.89 23.59
C GLY A 97 11.19 -16.64 24.52
N SER A 98 11.50 -16.06 25.68
CA SER A 98 12.35 -16.69 26.69
C SER A 98 11.51 -17.52 27.66
N SER A 99 11.43 -18.82 27.42
CA SER A 99 10.69 -19.79 28.25
C SER A 99 9.18 -19.47 28.39
N GLY A 100 8.56 -19.03 27.30
CA GLY A 100 7.14 -18.69 27.22
C GLY A 100 6.80 -17.23 27.47
N VAL A 101 7.79 -16.37 27.70
CA VAL A 101 7.60 -14.96 28.01
C VAL A 101 8.50 -14.08 27.16
N SER A 102 7.90 -13.07 26.54
CA SER A 102 8.58 -11.94 25.92
C SER A 102 8.36 -10.69 26.76
N ARG A 103 9.42 -9.92 27.01
CA ARG A 103 9.37 -8.65 27.74
C ARG A 103 10.06 -7.58 26.92
N PHE A 104 9.45 -6.41 26.85
CA PHE A 104 9.91 -5.31 26.01
C PHE A 104 9.31 -3.99 26.52
N LEU A 105 9.74 -2.87 25.93
CA LEU A 105 9.30 -1.52 26.34
C LEU A 105 9.53 -1.26 27.84
N ALA A 106 10.67 -1.72 28.38
CA ALA A 106 11.06 -1.40 29.75
C ALA A 106 11.40 0.09 29.88
N SER A 107 11.09 0.69 31.04
CA SER A 107 11.50 2.06 31.33
C SER A 107 12.92 2.11 31.89
N ASP A 108 13.78 2.91 31.26
CA ASP A 108 15.20 3.02 31.60
C ASP A 108 15.48 3.98 32.77
N GLU A 109 14.49 4.80 33.17
CA GLU A 109 14.63 5.82 34.22
C GLU A 109 13.59 5.63 35.34
N GLY A 110 14.08 5.45 36.58
CA GLY A 110 13.24 5.22 37.75
C GLY A 110 12.29 6.39 38.04
N GLY A 111 10.99 6.17 37.84
CA GLY A 111 9.94 7.17 38.06
C GLY A 111 8.73 7.08 37.13
N ASP A 112 8.75 6.22 36.11
CA ASP A 112 7.80 6.27 35.00
C ASP A 112 6.50 5.47 35.17
N SER A 113 5.40 6.07 34.73
CA SER A 113 4.08 5.45 34.67
C SER A 113 3.76 4.98 33.25
N GLY A 114 4.41 3.92 32.76
CA GLY A 114 4.05 3.31 31.47
C GLY A 114 2.90 2.29 31.60
N ARG A 115 2.09 2.11 30.56
CA ARG A 115 1.03 1.09 30.46
C ARG A 115 0.99 0.51 29.05
N CYS A 116 0.67 -0.77 28.94
CA CYS A 116 0.53 -1.46 27.66
C CYS A 116 -0.95 -1.76 27.47
N GLU A 117 -1.68 -0.89 26.77
CA GLU A 117 -3.15 -0.89 26.78
C GLU A 117 -3.75 -1.37 25.44
N ALA A 118 -3.01 -1.27 24.33
CA ALA A 118 -3.48 -1.75 23.03
C ALA A 118 -2.50 -2.75 22.41
N SER A 119 -3.07 -3.80 21.82
CA SER A 119 -2.34 -4.82 21.07
C SER A 119 -3.18 -5.34 19.91
N VAL A 120 -2.51 -5.73 18.82
CA VAL A 120 -3.13 -6.27 17.60
C VAL A 120 -2.34 -7.49 17.14
N LEU A 121 -3.01 -8.63 16.94
CA LEU A 121 -2.43 -9.82 16.30
C LEU A 121 -2.54 -9.70 14.78
N LEU A 122 -1.41 -9.72 14.09
CA LEU A 122 -1.28 -9.53 12.65
C LEU A 122 -1.46 -10.85 11.86
N PRO A 123 -1.74 -10.79 10.54
CA PRO A 123 -1.90 -11.96 9.68
C PRO A 123 -0.71 -12.93 9.68
N ASP A 124 0.51 -12.42 9.80
CA ASP A 124 1.75 -13.21 9.87
C ASP A 124 1.99 -13.87 11.23
N GLY A 125 1.17 -13.55 12.24
CA GLY A 125 1.30 -14.04 13.60
C GLY A 125 2.10 -13.18 14.55
N ALA A 126 2.66 -12.06 14.08
CA ALA A 126 3.28 -11.08 14.95
C ALA A 126 2.23 -10.29 15.75
N LEU A 127 2.63 -9.79 16.92
CA LEU A 127 1.86 -8.86 17.73
C LEU A 127 2.45 -7.47 17.60
N ILE A 128 1.61 -6.48 17.31
CA ILE A 128 1.94 -5.09 17.66
C ILE A 128 1.43 -4.84 19.06
N VAL A 129 2.31 -4.32 19.92
CA VAL A 129 1.96 -3.88 21.27
C VAL A 129 2.39 -2.44 21.43
N SER A 130 1.49 -1.63 21.97
CA SER A 130 1.71 -0.20 22.16
C SER A 130 1.68 0.15 23.64
N GLY A 131 2.54 1.08 24.05
CA GLY A 131 2.56 1.59 25.41
C GLY A 131 2.96 3.06 25.52
N ASP A 132 2.60 3.68 26.64
CA ASP A 132 3.02 5.03 27.01
C ASP A 132 4.29 5.01 27.87
N TYR A 133 5.08 6.08 27.79
CA TYR A 133 6.40 6.24 28.42
C TYR A 133 6.59 7.67 28.97
N GLY A 134 7.28 7.80 30.10
CA GLY A 134 7.58 9.07 30.78
C GLY A 134 6.57 9.50 31.86
N PRO A 135 6.92 10.47 32.73
CA PRO A 135 6.04 10.96 33.80
C PRO A 135 4.83 11.67 33.21
N GLY A 136 3.64 11.06 33.32
CA GLY A 136 2.40 11.58 32.72
C GLY A 136 2.16 11.18 31.27
N GLY A 137 2.79 10.11 30.77
CA GLY A 137 2.48 9.50 29.46
C GLY A 137 3.01 10.28 28.25
N LEU A 138 4.13 11.00 28.41
CA LEU A 138 4.67 12.00 27.47
C LEU A 138 5.09 11.44 26.10
N SER A 139 5.41 10.15 26.00
CA SER A 139 5.81 9.48 24.74
C SER A 139 5.01 8.22 24.49
N VAL A 140 4.71 7.95 23.23
CA VAL A 140 4.07 6.71 22.79
C VAL A 140 5.08 5.83 22.08
N ARG A 141 5.09 4.54 22.39
CA ARG A 141 5.98 3.56 21.79
C ARG A 141 5.19 2.37 21.23
N PHE A 142 5.71 1.79 20.16
CA PHE A 142 5.17 0.58 19.54
C PHE A 142 6.29 -0.45 19.39
N ALA A 143 6.00 -1.69 19.74
CA ALA A 143 6.89 -2.83 19.55
C ALA A 143 6.18 -3.87 18.68
N ARG A 144 6.92 -4.47 17.75
CA ARG A 144 6.48 -5.64 17.00
C ARG A 144 7.16 -6.87 17.59
N VAL A 145 6.36 -7.82 18.05
CA VAL A 145 6.81 -9.11 18.60
C VAL A 145 6.49 -10.17 17.57
N LEU A 146 7.49 -10.88 17.06
CA LEU A 146 7.33 -11.93 16.07
C LEU A 146 6.48 -13.09 16.62
N ALA A 147 5.97 -13.94 15.73
CA ALA A 147 5.14 -15.10 16.12
C ALA A 147 5.86 -16.07 17.08
N ASN A 148 7.18 -16.11 17.04
CA ASN A 148 8.02 -16.88 17.96
C ASN A 148 8.26 -16.19 19.31
N GLY A 149 7.77 -14.96 19.51
CA GLY A 149 7.93 -14.18 20.74
C GLY A 149 9.17 -13.31 20.81
N ASP A 150 10.05 -13.34 19.81
CA ASP A 150 11.20 -12.45 19.76
C ASP A 150 10.77 -11.03 19.36
N LEU A 151 11.50 -10.02 19.83
CA LEU A 151 11.32 -8.65 19.38
C LEU A 151 11.82 -8.52 17.94
N ASP A 152 11.00 -7.97 17.07
CA ASP A 152 11.36 -7.71 15.68
C ASP A 152 12.30 -6.50 15.59
N LEU A 153 13.59 -6.75 15.38
CA LEU A 153 14.61 -5.70 15.32
C LEU A 153 14.60 -4.92 14.00
N ASP A 154 13.93 -5.44 12.97
CA ASP A 154 13.82 -4.79 11.66
C ASP A 154 12.64 -3.81 11.61
N PHE A 155 11.68 -3.94 12.53
CA PHE A 155 10.51 -3.08 12.62
C PHE A 155 10.85 -1.59 12.81
N ALA A 156 11.87 -1.29 13.62
CA ALA A 156 12.39 0.04 13.91
C ALA A 156 13.80 -0.09 14.54
N PRO A 157 14.64 0.97 14.56
CA PRO A 157 15.91 0.94 15.28
C PRO A 157 15.73 0.50 16.75
N GLY A 158 16.29 -0.67 17.10
CA GLY A 158 16.12 -1.29 18.43
C GLY A 158 14.79 -2.02 18.64
N GLY A 159 14.05 -2.32 17.56
CA GLY A 159 12.75 -3.02 17.56
C GLY A 159 11.58 -2.24 18.16
N ILE A 160 11.79 -0.96 18.50
CA ILE A 160 10.82 -0.10 19.16
C ILE A 160 10.68 1.20 18.37
N TYR A 161 9.49 1.42 17.81
CA TYR A 161 9.15 2.68 17.20
C TYR A 161 8.73 3.69 18.26
N ASN A 162 9.42 4.82 18.34
CA ASN A 162 9.10 5.94 19.23
C ASN A 162 8.30 6.99 18.45
N ALA A 163 7.04 7.20 18.83
CA ALA A 163 6.22 8.25 18.23
C ALA A 163 6.74 9.65 18.64
N PRO A 164 6.73 10.65 17.73
CA PRO A 164 7.19 12.00 18.04
C PRO A 164 6.49 12.62 19.26
N LEU A 165 7.27 13.33 20.09
CA LEU A 165 6.77 14.09 21.24
C LEU A 165 5.75 15.15 20.79
N LEU A 166 4.61 15.20 21.47
CA LEU A 166 3.55 16.17 21.19
C LEU A 166 3.74 17.46 22.01
N PRO A 167 3.27 18.63 21.54
CA PRO A 167 3.50 19.93 22.22
C PRO A 167 2.82 20.10 23.59
N SER A 168 2.12 19.10 24.14
CA SER A 168 1.34 19.21 25.37
C SER A 168 2.12 18.82 26.63
N THR A 169 1.79 19.45 27.75
CA THR A 169 2.41 19.19 29.07
C THR A 169 1.97 17.87 29.72
N ASN A 170 0.96 17.20 29.15
CA ASN A 170 0.52 15.84 29.48
C ASN A 170 0.48 15.05 28.17
N GLY A 171 1.03 13.83 28.15
CA GLY A 171 1.09 13.04 26.92
C GLY A 171 -0.06 12.06 26.77
N PRO A 172 -0.28 11.52 25.55
CA PRO A 172 -1.44 10.70 25.26
C PRO A 172 -1.33 9.31 25.87
N ILE A 173 -2.38 8.88 26.56
CA ILE A 173 -2.56 7.48 26.95
C ILE A 173 -3.16 6.73 25.77
N LEU A 174 -2.42 5.78 25.21
CA LEU A 174 -2.91 4.90 24.16
C LEU A 174 -4.10 4.08 24.66
N SER A 175 -5.13 3.99 23.83
CA SER A 175 -6.38 3.33 24.18
C SER A 175 -6.69 2.17 23.26
N ARG A 176 -6.48 2.29 21.94
CA ARG A 176 -6.86 1.26 20.96
C ARG A 176 -5.96 1.28 19.73
N ALA A 177 -5.87 0.14 19.05
CA ALA A 177 -5.24 -0.02 17.75
C ALA A 177 -5.96 -1.09 16.92
N THR A 178 -5.90 -1.00 15.59
CA THR A 178 -6.36 -2.02 14.64
C THR A 178 -5.57 -1.94 13.33
N LEU A 179 -5.53 -3.06 12.59
CA LEU A 179 -4.97 -3.12 11.24
C LEU A 179 -6.02 -2.67 10.21
N LEU A 180 -5.64 -1.82 9.27
CA LEU A 180 -6.49 -1.34 8.17
C LEU A 180 -6.34 -2.22 6.93
N ALA A 181 -7.30 -2.15 6.01
CA ALA A 181 -7.24 -2.87 4.72
C ALA A 181 -5.97 -2.51 3.91
N SER A 182 -5.49 -1.27 4.03
CA SER A 182 -4.23 -0.83 3.41
C SER A 182 -3.00 -1.61 3.88
N GLY A 183 -3.06 -2.23 5.07
CA GLY A 183 -1.93 -2.82 5.77
C GLY A 183 -1.27 -1.87 6.79
N GLU A 184 -1.75 -0.63 6.90
CA GLU A 184 -1.31 0.30 7.93
C GLU A 184 -1.95 -0.06 9.29
N LEU A 185 -1.20 0.13 10.37
CA LEU A 185 -1.74 0.11 11.71
C LEU A 185 -2.25 1.50 12.07
N ALA A 186 -3.47 1.57 12.58
CA ALA A 186 -4.04 2.79 13.13
C ALA A 186 -4.18 2.66 14.64
N ALA A 187 -3.61 3.61 15.39
CA ALA A 187 -3.64 3.66 16.84
C ALA A 187 -4.21 4.99 17.33
N MET A 188 -4.93 4.97 18.45
CA MET A 188 -5.50 6.18 19.07
C MET A 188 -5.16 6.31 20.55
N GLY A 189 -4.85 7.54 20.95
CA GLY A 189 -4.51 7.93 22.31
C GLY A 189 -5.28 9.15 22.76
N ARG A 190 -5.38 9.33 24.08
CA ARG A 190 -6.17 10.37 24.73
C ARG A 190 -5.26 11.29 25.55
N VAL A 191 -5.46 12.61 25.48
CA VAL A 191 -4.87 13.60 26.39
C VAL A 191 -5.97 14.30 27.19
N ASP A 192 -6.06 13.96 28.49
CA ASP A 192 -7.02 14.53 29.45
C ASP A 192 -8.47 14.67 28.92
N ILE A 193 -9.20 15.72 29.30
CA ILE A 193 -10.60 15.99 28.89
C ILE A 193 -10.70 16.84 27.60
N TYR A 194 -9.58 17.20 26.97
CA TYR A 194 -9.55 18.22 25.91
C TYR A 194 -9.06 17.74 24.53
N GLY A 195 -8.62 16.48 24.37
CA GLY A 195 -8.27 15.98 23.04
C GLY A 195 -7.90 14.50 22.91
N GLY A 196 -7.93 14.00 21.67
CA GLY A 196 -7.39 12.71 21.24
C GLY A 196 -6.36 12.86 20.11
N TYR A 197 -5.53 11.84 19.93
CA TYR A 197 -4.50 11.74 18.90
C TYR A 197 -4.64 10.41 18.17
N ALA A 198 -4.38 10.42 16.87
CA ALA A 198 -4.32 9.23 16.04
C ALA A 198 -2.95 9.13 15.36
N TRP A 199 -2.47 7.90 15.18
CA TRP A 199 -1.25 7.58 14.44
C TRP A 199 -1.56 6.51 13.40
N THR A 200 -0.95 6.65 12.22
CA THR A 200 -1.00 5.66 11.13
C THR A 200 0.41 5.36 10.65
N PHE A 201 0.84 4.10 10.79
CA PHE A 201 2.17 3.65 10.38
C PHE A 201 2.12 2.27 9.70
N ASP A 202 3.11 1.97 8.86
CA ASP A 202 3.22 0.65 8.23
C ASP A 202 3.45 -0.43 9.31
N SER A 203 2.68 -1.53 9.24
CA SER A 203 2.70 -2.58 10.26
C SER A 203 3.90 -3.53 10.17
N VAL A 204 4.68 -3.46 9.09
CA VAL A 204 5.80 -4.38 8.79
C VAL A 204 7.14 -3.64 8.78
N ASP A 205 7.20 -2.38 8.33
CA ASP A 205 8.44 -1.58 8.28
C ASP A 205 8.16 -0.08 8.53
N SER A 206 8.53 0.42 9.72
CA SER A 206 8.32 1.83 10.08
C SER A 206 9.27 2.83 9.41
N SER A 207 10.28 2.36 8.67
CA SER A 207 11.24 3.22 7.95
C SER A 207 10.67 3.82 6.66
N ARG A 208 9.56 3.27 6.16
CA ARG A 208 8.80 3.82 5.04
C ARG A 208 7.73 4.78 5.58
N PRO A 209 7.82 6.09 5.32
CA PRO A 209 6.84 7.04 5.84
C PRO A 209 5.48 6.78 5.19
N SER A 210 4.58 6.14 5.94
CA SER A 210 3.13 6.29 5.73
C SER A 210 2.73 7.73 6.00
N ARG A 211 1.50 8.11 5.63
CA ARG A 211 0.91 9.39 6.02
C ARG A 211 0.95 9.52 7.55
N PHE A 212 1.93 10.25 8.09
CA PHE A 212 1.93 10.65 9.48
C PHE A 212 0.92 11.78 9.63
N ASP A 213 -0.31 11.47 10.03
CA ASP A 213 -1.35 12.47 10.26
C ASP A 213 -1.75 12.47 11.74
N VAL A 214 -1.10 13.34 12.51
CA VAL A 214 -1.49 13.60 13.90
C VAL A 214 -2.68 14.54 13.87
N ARG A 215 -3.88 13.98 14.01
CA ARG A 215 -5.10 14.78 14.13
C ARG A 215 -5.49 14.96 15.59
N GLN A 216 -5.51 16.21 16.06
CA GLN A 216 -6.14 16.54 17.32
C GLN A 216 -7.65 16.39 17.18
N THR A 217 -8.24 15.43 17.89
CA THR A 217 -9.68 15.18 17.85
C THR A 217 -10.38 15.65 19.12
N ARG A 218 -11.63 16.11 19.01
CA ARG A 218 -12.46 16.37 20.20
C ARG A 218 -13.17 15.09 20.60
N LEU A 219 -12.56 14.38 21.56
CA LEU A 219 -13.12 13.28 22.35
C LEU A 219 -13.28 11.92 21.65
N SER A 220 -13.07 10.85 22.43
CA SER A 220 -13.41 9.41 22.22
C SER A 220 -12.32 8.42 21.72
N SER A 221 -12.54 7.14 22.06
CA SER A 221 -11.58 6.02 22.13
C SER A 221 -11.93 4.82 21.22
N GLY A 222 -12.49 5.04 20.03
CA GLY A 222 -12.79 3.96 19.08
C GLY A 222 -12.34 4.29 17.66
N LEU A 223 -11.69 3.33 17.00
CA LEU A 223 -11.24 3.47 15.62
C LEU A 223 -12.11 2.57 14.72
N LEU A 224 -12.60 3.12 13.61
CA LEU A 224 -13.43 2.41 12.64
C LEU A 224 -12.92 2.66 11.23
N GLU A 225 -12.90 1.59 10.45
CA GLU A 225 -12.72 1.64 9.01
C GLU A 225 -14.10 1.77 8.34
N GLY A 226 -14.25 2.80 7.51
CA GLY A 226 -15.45 3.06 6.73
C GLY A 226 -15.70 2.00 5.66
N LEU A 227 -16.87 2.05 5.04
CA LEU A 227 -17.26 1.11 3.96
C LEU A 227 -16.35 1.19 2.72
N ASP A 228 -15.53 2.24 2.61
CA ASP A 228 -14.57 2.50 1.54
C ASP A 228 -13.10 2.20 1.92
N GLY A 229 -12.86 1.59 3.09
CA GLY A 229 -11.51 1.33 3.58
C GLY A 229 -10.78 2.57 4.12
N ARG A 230 -11.44 3.73 4.21
CA ARG A 230 -10.86 4.93 4.83
C ARG A 230 -11.10 4.92 6.33
N LEU A 231 -10.15 5.47 7.07
CA LEU A 231 -10.35 5.86 8.46
C LEU A 231 -11.41 6.95 8.54
N ASP A 232 -12.64 6.56 8.84
CA ASP A 232 -13.75 7.49 8.94
C ASP A 232 -13.82 8.04 10.37
N GLY A 233 -12.79 8.81 10.73
CA GLY A 233 -12.83 9.61 11.95
C GLY A 233 -14.02 10.59 11.97
N LEU A 234 -14.63 10.88 10.81
CA LEU A 234 -15.74 11.83 10.64
C LEU A 234 -17.13 11.24 10.94
N PHE A 235 -17.38 9.95 10.70
CA PHE A 235 -18.62 9.32 11.18
C PHE A 235 -18.58 9.06 12.69
N PHE A 236 -17.38 8.87 13.26
CA PHE A 236 -17.20 8.80 14.72
C PHE A 236 -17.57 10.12 15.41
N TYR A 237 -17.32 11.28 14.77
CA TYR A 237 -17.77 12.60 15.26
C TYR A 237 -19.30 12.75 15.35
N ARG A 238 -20.07 11.99 14.56
CA ARG A 238 -21.55 12.03 14.63
C ARG A 238 -22.13 10.96 15.57
N ALA A 239 -21.40 9.88 15.82
CA ALA A 239 -21.90 8.73 16.55
C ALA A 239 -21.91 8.86 18.08
N GLN A 240 -21.06 9.70 18.72
CA GLN A 240 -21.34 10.24 20.07
C GLN A 240 -20.22 11.10 20.66
N ALA A 241 -20.64 12.27 21.14
CA ALA A 241 -20.02 12.99 22.23
C ALA A 241 -19.74 12.06 23.44
N PHE A 242 -18.47 11.84 23.76
CA PHE A 242 -18.04 11.14 24.98
C PHE A 242 -16.74 11.75 25.53
N ASP A 243 -16.87 12.91 26.17
CA ASP A 243 -16.38 13.19 27.53
C ASP A 243 -16.73 14.65 27.84
N TRP A 244 -17.53 14.88 28.89
CA TRP A 244 -17.60 16.13 29.65
C TRP A 244 -17.45 17.46 28.86
N SER A 245 -18.50 17.91 28.18
CA SER A 245 -18.80 19.35 28.17
C SER A 245 -20.28 19.59 27.91
N ALA A 246 -20.91 20.31 28.84
CA ALA A 246 -22.26 20.84 28.73
C ALA A 246 -22.34 22.06 27.78
N ASP A 247 -21.26 22.39 27.06
CA ASP A 247 -21.08 23.73 26.50
C ASP A 247 -21.04 23.82 24.97
N LEU A 248 -21.22 22.71 24.24
CA LEU A 248 -21.35 22.75 22.76
C LEU A 248 -22.56 21.98 22.21
N LEU A 249 -23.65 21.99 22.96
CA LEU A 249 -25.02 22.13 22.46
C LEU A 249 -25.76 22.89 23.56
N GLN A 250 -26.23 24.11 23.26
CA GLN A 250 -27.10 24.87 24.16
C GLN A 250 -28.52 24.26 24.25
N GLU A 251 -28.62 22.94 24.36
CA GLU A 251 -29.82 22.27 24.89
C GLU A 251 -29.37 21.19 25.87
N GLN A 252 -29.83 21.34 27.11
CA GLN A 252 -29.68 20.42 28.23
C GLN A 252 -29.89 18.95 27.81
N GLY A 253 -28.82 18.17 27.69
CA GLY A 253 -28.93 16.73 27.47
C GLY A 253 -27.58 16.04 27.61
N GLY A 254 -27.48 15.08 28.54
CA GLY A 254 -26.33 14.17 28.63
C GLY A 254 -26.18 13.30 27.37
N SER A 255 -25.29 12.30 27.40
CA SER A 255 -25.19 11.33 26.30
C SER A 255 -26.59 10.81 25.95
N PRO A 256 -26.95 10.65 24.66
CA PRO A 256 -28.28 10.15 24.30
C PRO A 256 -28.53 8.72 24.82
N LEU A 257 -27.47 7.97 25.18
CA LEU A 257 -27.53 6.68 25.89
C LEU A 257 -27.37 6.78 27.42
N SER A 258 -27.01 7.95 27.94
CA SER A 258 -26.85 8.21 29.37
C SER A 258 -27.80 9.34 29.79
N SER A 259 -29.09 9.03 29.89
CA SER A 259 -30.03 9.92 30.60
C SER A 259 -29.63 10.13 32.07
N SER A 260 -28.77 9.25 32.61
CA SER A 260 -28.00 9.47 33.82
C SER A 260 -26.51 9.61 33.46
N ASN A 261 -25.83 10.68 33.86
CA ASN A 261 -24.41 11.00 33.60
C ASN A 261 -23.37 10.00 34.17
N ARG A 262 -23.67 8.69 34.22
CA ARG A 262 -22.95 7.69 35.03
C ARG A 262 -22.19 6.60 34.24
N PHE A 263 -22.21 6.63 32.90
CA PHE A 263 -21.55 5.64 32.05
C PHE A 263 -20.67 6.28 30.97
N ILE A 264 -19.55 5.62 30.64
CA ILE A 264 -18.61 5.98 29.57
C ILE A 264 -18.37 4.79 28.63
N GLY A 265 -18.28 5.04 27.32
CA GLY A 265 -17.90 4.01 26.36
C GLY A 265 -16.44 3.60 26.52
N THR A 266 -16.16 2.30 26.57
CA THR A 266 -14.79 1.78 26.78
C THR A 266 -14.28 0.88 25.67
N ASP A 267 -15.15 0.26 24.88
CA ASP A 267 -14.76 -0.64 23.79
C ASP A 267 -15.87 -0.72 22.74
N LEU A 268 -15.52 -1.04 21.49
CA LEU A 268 -16.44 -1.05 20.36
C LEU A 268 -16.14 -2.21 19.40
N VAL A 269 -17.17 -2.89 18.91
CA VAL A 269 -17.08 -3.92 17.87
C VAL A 269 -18.16 -3.71 16.80
N ARG A 270 -17.83 -3.98 15.53
CA ARG A 270 -18.75 -3.88 14.40
C ARG A 270 -19.46 -5.22 14.15
N GLN A 271 -20.76 -5.17 13.89
CA GLN A 271 -21.57 -6.33 13.53
C GLN A 271 -21.61 -6.52 12.01
N PRO A 272 -21.84 -7.76 11.50
CA PRO A 272 -21.90 -8.04 10.07
C PRO A 272 -22.95 -7.23 9.30
N ASP A 273 -24.07 -6.88 9.94
CA ASP A 273 -25.12 -6.02 9.38
C ASP A 273 -24.80 -4.51 9.38
N GLY A 274 -23.58 -4.14 9.80
CA GLY A 274 -23.09 -2.77 9.84
C GLY A 274 -23.46 -1.97 11.08
N ARG A 275 -24.17 -2.56 12.05
CA ARG A 275 -24.39 -1.95 13.37
C ARG A 275 -23.11 -1.95 14.20
N MET A 276 -23.03 -1.05 15.17
CA MET A 276 -21.88 -0.91 16.06
C MET A 276 -22.30 -1.13 17.51
N LEU A 277 -21.54 -1.95 18.23
CA LEU A 277 -21.85 -2.38 19.58
C LEU A 277 -20.75 -1.92 20.54
N ALA A 278 -21.14 -1.22 21.60
CA ALA A 278 -20.23 -0.62 22.58
C ALA A 278 -20.39 -1.22 23.98
N SER A 279 -19.27 -1.47 24.68
CA SER A 279 -19.29 -1.63 26.14
C SER A 279 -19.34 -0.27 26.83
N LEU A 280 -20.10 -0.21 27.92
CA LEU A 280 -20.20 0.98 28.76
C LEU A 280 -19.70 0.62 30.16
N SER A 281 -18.71 1.36 30.65
CA SER A 281 -18.20 1.26 32.03
C SER A 281 -18.81 2.35 32.89
N SER A 282 -19.09 2.04 34.16
CA SER A 282 -19.52 3.03 35.15
C SER A 282 -18.36 3.96 35.55
N PHE A 283 -18.68 5.23 35.78
CA PHE A 283 -17.71 6.22 36.25
C PHE A 283 -18.16 6.87 37.57
N ALA A 284 -17.22 7.14 38.48
CA ALA A 284 -17.51 7.79 39.75
C ALA A 284 -17.70 9.31 39.57
N ASP A 285 -18.95 9.76 39.58
CA ASP A 285 -19.33 11.19 39.65
C ASP A 285 -19.35 11.74 41.09
N GLY A 286 -18.95 10.92 42.09
CA GLY A 286 -19.01 11.25 43.51
C GLY A 286 -20.36 10.93 44.18
N VAL A 287 -21.34 10.38 43.44
CA VAL A 287 -22.66 9.98 43.97
C VAL A 287 -22.65 8.51 44.39
N ASN A 288 -22.99 8.26 45.66
CA ASN A 288 -23.28 6.92 46.17
C ASN A 288 -24.80 6.68 46.20
N PRO A 289 -25.30 5.48 45.83
CA PRO A 289 -24.55 4.27 45.49
C PRO A 289 -24.10 4.23 44.01
N PRO A 290 -23.04 3.45 43.70
CA PRO A 290 -22.60 3.19 42.32
C PRO A 290 -23.71 2.54 41.47
N PRO A 291 -23.59 2.56 40.13
CA PRO A 291 -24.59 1.97 39.24
C PRO A 291 -24.88 0.51 39.54
N ARG A 292 -26.13 0.10 39.35
CA ARG A 292 -26.66 -1.22 39.74
C ARG A 292 -26.76 -2.17 38.55
N GLU A 293 -26.28 -1.73 37.40
CA GLU A 293 -26.46 -2.34 36.09
C GLU A 293 -25.13 -2.42 35.33
N LEU A 294 -24.97 -3.49 34.56
CA LEU A 294 -23.97 -3.58 33.49
C LEU A 294 -24.59 -3.06 32.20
N ALA A 295 -23.98 -2.03 31.63
CA ALA A 295 -24.52 -1.32 30.48
C ALA A 295 -23.75 -1.64 29.19
N ALA A 296 -24.50 -1.71 28.08
CA ALA A 296 -23.98 -1.77 26.71
C ALA A 296 -24.84 -0.88 25.80
N GLY A 297 -24.28 -0.42 24.69
CA GLY A 297 -24.97 0.43 23.71
C GLY A 297 -24.87 -0.12 22.29
N ARG A 298 -25.84 0.19 21.42
CA ARG A 298 -25.78 -0.13 20.00
C ARG A 298 -26.25 1.01 19.11
N PHE A 299 -25.60 1.12 17.95
CA PHE A 299 -25.79 2.15 16.94
C PHE A 299 -25.99 1.55 15.55
N LEU A 300 -26.67 2.32 14.70
CA LEU A 300 -26.65 2.11 13.26
C LEU A 300 -25.31 2.57 12.67
N GLY A 301 -25.00 2.17 11.44
CA GLY A 301 -23.75 2.52 10.77
C GLY A 301 -23.55 4.04 10.53
N ASP A 302 -24.62 4.83 10.63
CA ASP A 302 -24.57 6.30 10.56
C ASP A 302 -24.30 6.97 11.92
N GLY A 303 -24.15 6.19 12.99
CA GLY A 303 -23.91 6.65 14.35
C GLY A 303 -25.16 6.94 15.16
N THR A 304 -26.37 6.83 14.59
CA THR A 304 -27.62 7.03 15.34
C THR A 304 -27.95 5.83 16.24
N GLN A 305 -28.73 6.06 17.30
CA GLN A 305 -29.11 5.00 18.24
C GLN A 305 -29.98 3.94 17.58
N ASP A 306 -29.68 2.66 17.84
CA ASP A 306 -30.50 1.57 17.32
C ASP A 306 -31.75 1.33 18.19
N LEU A 307 -32.91 1.69 17.64
CA LEU A 307 -34.22 1.51 18.29
C LEU A 307 -34.50 0.06 18.71
N THR A 308 -33.92 -0.92 18.01
CA THR A 308 -34.14 -2.35 18.26
C THR A 308 -33.28 -2.92 19.40
N TYR A 309 -32.38 -2.12 19.97
CA TYR A 309 -31.45 -2.53 21.03
C TYR A 309 -31.77 -1.83 22.35
N THR A 310 -33.00 -1.99 22.84
CA THR A 310 -33.45 -1.38 24.10
C THR A 310 -33.93 -2.45 25.05
N SER A 311 -33.21 -2.68 26.15
CA SER A 311 -33.57 -3.72 27.11
C SER A 311 -33.12 -3.42 28.55
N GLY A 312 -33.91 -3.86 29.52
CA GLY A 312 -33.69 -3.56 30.95
C GLY A 312 -34.53 -2.38 31.44
N ALA A 313 -34.80 -2.36 32.75
CA ALA A 313 -35.57 -1.28 33.36
C ALA A 313 -34.80 0.05 33.25
N SER A 314 -35.46 1.12 32.81
CA SER A 314 -34.86 2.46 32.64
C SER A 314 -33.81 2.58 31.52
N ALA A 315 -33.68 1.58 30.65
CA ALA A 315 -32.78 1.67 29.50
C ALA A 315 -33.27 2.73 28.51
N ALA A 316 -32.36 3.60 28.07
CA ALA A 316 -32.61 4.52 26.98
C ALA A 316 -32.64 3.78 25.62
N ILE A 317 -33.13 4.47 24.58
CA ILE A 317 -33.12 3.94 23.21
C ILE A 317 -31.69 3.56 22.80
N GLY A 318 -31.49 2.34 22.30
CA GLY A 318 -30.16 1.85 21.92
C GLY A 318 -29.28 1.42 23.09
N GLN A 319 -29.82 1.37 24.32
CA GLN A 319 -29.13 0.92 25.52
C GLN A 319 -29.66 -0.44 26.01
N ALA A 320 -28.74 -1.28 26.49
CA ALA A 320 -29.05 -2.53 27.16
C ALA A 320 -28.48 -2.54 28.58
N LEU A 321 -29.35 -2.70 29.58
CA LEU A 321 -29.03 -2.73 31.00
C LEU A 321 -29.31 -4.12 31.58
N ILE A 322 -28.28 -4.78 32.11
CA ILE A 322 -28.45 -5.99 32.92
C ILE A 322 -28.30 -5.62 34.39
N ARG A 323 -29.39 -5.75 35.15
CA ARG A 323 -29.39 -5.46 36.59
C ARG A 323 -28.61 -6.53 37.35
N ILE A 324 -27.59 -6.10 38.09
CA ILE A 324 -26.72 -6.97 38.91
C ILE A 324 -26.98 -6.82 40.42
N GLU A 325 -27.71 -5.78 40.82
CA GLU A 325 -28.12 -5.58 42.22
C GLU A 325 -28.96 -6.74 42.75
N ASP A 326 -29.82 -7.35 41.91
CA ASP A 326 -30.63 -8.50 42.31
C ASP A 326 -29.77 -9.74 42.67
N ARG A 327 -28.47 -9.71 42.33
CA ARG A 327 -27.46 -10.72 42.67
C ARG A 327 -26.58 -10.30 43.85
N GLY A 328 -26.82 -9.13 44.46
CA GLY A 328 -26.02 -8.61 45.56
C GLY A 328 -24.77 -7.82 45.13
N TYR A 329 -24.70 -7.35 43.89
CA TYR A 329 -23.53 -6.65 43.35
C TYR A 329 -23.87 -5.28 42.76
N TRP A 330 -22.89 -4.38 42.77
CA TRP A 330 -22.92 -3.10 42.06
C TRP A 330 -21.77 -3.03 41.05
N ALA A 331 -21.91 -2.20 40.03
CA ALA A 331 -20.88 -2.02 39.03
C ALA A 331 -19.66 -1.31 39.65
N ASP A 332 -18.45 -1.75 39.31
CA ASP A 332 -17.24 -1.07 39.77
C ASP A 332 -17.09 0.28 39.06
N THR A 333 -16.62 1.29 39.77
CA THR A 333 -16.42 2.66 39.28
C THR A 333 -14.95 3.01 39.05
N GLU A 334 -14.02 2.05 39.25
CA GLU A 334 -12.64 2.22 38.80
C GLU A 334 -12.57 2.27 37.28
N ARG A 335 -11.84 3.28 36.76
CA ARG A 335 -11.83 3.57 35.33
C ARG A 335 -11.26 2.39 34.51
N TYR A 336 -11.87 2.17 33.34
CA TYR A 336 -11.33 1.39 32.21
C TYR A 336 -11.20 -0.14 32.44
N GLN A 337 -12.31 -0.80 32.81
CA GLN A 337 -12.31 -2.25 33.04
C GLN A 337 -13.32 -3.05 32.20
N SER A 338 -13.98 -2.44 31.20
CA SER A 338 -14.88 -3.18 30.32
C SER A 338 -14.37 -3.28 28.88
N SER A 339 -14.42 -4.49 28.34
CA SER A 339 -14.13 -4.83 26.96
C SER A 339 -15.29 -5.67 26.41
N ILE A 340 -15.50 -5.64 25.09
CA ILE A 340 -16.57 -6.36 24.42
C ILE A 340 -16.03 -7.13 23.22
N ALA A 341 -16.54 -8.34 23.03
CA ALA A 341 -16.30 -9.15 21.85
C ALA A 341 -17.63 -9.63 21.25
N LEU A 342 -17.61 -9.99 19.97
CA LEU A 342 -18.75 -10.54 19.25
C LEU A 342 -18.57 -12.05 19.08
N HIS A 343 -19.55 -12.82 19.54
CA HIS A 343 -19.60 -14.27 19.29
C HIS A 343 -20.11 -14.55 17.87
N PRO A 344 -19.66 -15.61 17.16
CA PRO A 344 -20.13 -15.95 15.81
C PRO A 344 -21.66 -16.03 15.69
N SER A 345 -22.32 -16.43 16.78
CA SER A 345 -23.77 -16.51 16.84
C SER A 345 -24.50 -15.14 16.82
N GLY A 346 -23.78 -14.02 16.94
CA GLY A 346 -24.32 -12.65 17.06
C GLY A 346 -24.57 -12.16 18.50
N ARG A 347 -24.24 -12.95 19.52
CA ARG A 347 -24.27 -12.50 20.93
C ARG A 347 -23.10 -11.59 21.25
N SER A 348 -23.33 -10.61 22.13
CA SER A 348 -22.26 -9.80 22.68
C SER A 348 -21.73 -10.37 23.98
N ILE A 349 -20.42 -10.37 24.12
CA ILE A 349 -19.69 -10.87 25.30
C ILE A 349 -18.98 -9.68 25.92
N GLN A 350 -19.50 -9.17 27.04
CA GLN A 350 -18.92 -8.05 27.76
C GLN A 350 -18.23 -8.56 29.02
N VAL A 351 -16.96 -8.22 29.21
CA VAL A 351 -16.29 -8.37 30.49
C VAL A 351 -16.34 -7.06 31.27
N SER A 352 -16.44 -7.15 32.60
CA SER A 352 -16.37 -6.02 33.52
C SER A 352 -15.93 -6.48 34.91
N THR A 353 -15.79 -5.55 35.84
CA THR A 353 -15.59 -5.82 37.26
C THR A 353 -16.79 -5.29 38.04
N VAL A 354 -17.20 -6.03 39.06
CA VAL A 354 -18.30 -5.67 39.96
C VAL A 354 -17.84 -5.74 41.41
N ARG A 355 -18.54 -5.03 42.29
CA ARG A 355 -18.31 -5.02 43.72
C ARG A 355 -19.47 -5.65 44.46
N GLU A 356 -19.18 -6.32 45.56
CA GLU A 356 -20.22 -6.82 46.43
C GLU A 356 -20.92 -5.64 47.14
N ALA A 357 -22.25 -5.65 47.15
CA ALA A 357 -23.04 -4.57 47.77
C ALA A 357 -22.87 -4.55 49.30
N ALA A 358 -22.58 -5.71 49.90
CA ALA A 358 -22.31 -5.86 51.33
C ALA A 358 -20.88 -5.44 51.72
N ASP A 359 -19.90 -5.61 50.82
CA ASP A 359 -18.51 -5.19 51.02
C ASP A 359 -17.94 -4.50 49.77
N ARG A 360 -17.84 -3.17 49.85
CA ARG A 360 -17.35 -2.31 48.76
C ARG A 360 -15.88 -2.52 48.38
N PHE A 361 -15.11 -3.27 49.18
CA PHE A 361 -13.73 -3.62 48.88
C PHE A 361 -13.59 -4.96 48.16
N GLU A 362 -14.62 -5.80 48.20
CA GLU A 362 -14.62 -7.10 47.56
C GLU A 362 -15.03 -6.97 46.08
N ARG A 363 -14.09 -7.29 45.17
CA ARG A 363 -14.30 -7.23 43.70
C ARG A 363 -14.32 -8.60 43.06
N TRP A 364 -15.21 -8.73 42.09
CA TRP A 364 -15.43 -9.92 41.29
C TRP A 364 -15.35 -9.56 39.80
N GLY A 365 -14.83 -10.49 39.00
CA GLY A 365 -14.99 -10.42 37.55
C GLY A 365 -16.45 -10.67 37.19
N ALA A 366 -16.94 -10.02 36.15
CA ALA A 366 -18.26 -10.27 35.59
C ALA A 366 -18.13 -10.47 34.07
N LEU A 367 -18.73 -11.54 33.57
CA LEU A 367 -18.88 -11.75 32.13
C LEU A 367 -20.38 -11.79 31.80
N ALA A 368 -20.83 -10.82 31.03
CA ALA A 368 -22.22 -10.63 30.65
C ALA A 368 -22.42 -10.97 29.17
N VAL A 369 -23.37 -11.86 28.90
CA VAL A 369 -23.75 -12.28 27.56
C VAL A 369 -25.13 -11.73 27.21
N ARG A 370 -25.24 -11.06 26.06
CA ARG A 370 -26.51 -10.53 25.55
C ARG A 370 -26.86 -11.09 24.19
N ARG A 371 -28.15 -11.31 23.99
CA ARG A 371 -28.76 -11.61 22.68
C ARG A 371 -28.64 -10.41 21.74
N SER A 372 -28.96 -10.65 20.47
CA SER A 372 -28.92 -9.62 19.42
C SER A 372 -29.85 -8.43 19.65
N ASN A 373 -30.83 -8.52 20.55
CA ASN A 373 -31.70 -7.39 20.96
C ASN A 373 -31.22 -6.69 22.25
N GLY A 374 -30.08 -7.08 22.80
CA GLY A 374 -29.49 -6.52 24.03
C GLY A 374 -29.97 -7.18 25.32
N GLY A 375 -31.04 -7.98 25.28
CA GLY A 375 -31.51 -8.70 26.45
C GLY A 375 -30.48 -9.74 26.94
N ALA A 376 -30.43 -9.96 28.25
CA ALA A 376 -29.59 -11.01 28.84
C ALA A 376 -29.87 -12.38 28.18
N GLU A 377 -28.80 -13.15 27.92
CA GLU A 377 -28.90 -14.53 27.43
C GLU A 377 -29.29 -15.46 28.58
N SER A 378 -30.50 -16.00 28.52
CA SER A 378 -31.07 -16.77 29.63
C SER A 378 -30.45 -18.15 29.78
N THR A 379 -29.83 -18.69 28.73
CA THR A 379 -29.15 -20.00 28.79
C THR A 379 -27.72 -19.92 29.31
N PHE A 380 -27.18 -18.70 29.46
CA PHE A 380 -25.82 -18.46 29.96
C PHE A 380 -25.83 -18.07 31.44
N ALA A 381 -25.19 -18.87 32.27
CA ALA A 381 -25.11 -18.67 33.72
C ALA A 381 -26.48 -18.29 34.32
N VAL A 382 -26.48 -17.59 35.46
CA VAL A 382 -27.72 -17.11 36.06
C VAL A 382 -28.12 -15.77 35.44
N GLY A 383 -29.04 -15.83 34.47
CA GLY A 383 -29.64 -14.65 33.83
C GLY A 383 -28.63 -13.82 33.03
N GLY A 384 -27.76 -14.48 32.27
CA GLY A 384 -26.83 -13.88 31.31
C GLY A 384 -25.56 -13.31 31.91
N VAL A 385 -25.27 -13.54 33.20
CA VAL A 385 -24.07 -13.01 33.87
C VAL A 385 -23.38 -14.10 34.67
N ALA A 386 -22.12 -14.37 34.35
CA ALA A 386 -21.22 -15.16 35.16
C ALA A 386 -20.44 -14.22 36.11
N LEU A 387 -20.49 -14.50 37.41
CA LEU A 387 -19.72 -13.80 38.44
C LEU A 387 -18.52 -14.66 38.82
N LEU A 388 -17.32 -14.12 38.63
CA LEU A 388 -16.09 -14.90 38.54
C LEU A 388 -15.10 -14.47 39.61
N ARG A 389 -14.62 -15.49 40.34
CA ARG A 389 -13.58 -15.34 41.35
C ARG A 389 -12.59 -16.49 41.21
N SER A 390 -11.33 -16.12 41.02
CA SER A 390 -10.24 -17.08 40.84
C SER A 390 -9.94 -17.90 42.09
N GLN A 391 -9.93 -17.29 43.28
CA GLN A 391 -9.75 -17.98 44.57
C GLN A 391 -10.53 -17.30 45.71
N PRO A 392 -11.05 -18.08 46.70
CA PRO A 392 -11.66 -17.54 47.92
C PRO A 392 -10.71 -16.60 48.67
N GLY A 393 -11.24 -15.51 49.23
CA GLY A 393 -10.46 -14.53 50.01
C GLY A 393 -9.58 -13.57 49.20
N SER A 394 -9.65 -13.61 47.86
CA SER A 394 -8.97 -12.67 46.95
C SER A 394 -9.98 -11.84 46.16
N THR A 395 -9.57 -10.69 45.63
CA THR A 395 -10.38 -9.96 44.64
C THR A 395 -9.96 -10.32 43.23
N THR A 396 -10.90 -10.36 42.29
CA THR A 396 -10.64 -10.62 40.86
C THR A 396 -11.14 -9.44 40.05
N GLU A 397 -10.28 -8.90 39.19
CA GLU A 397 -10.59 -7.82 38.25
C GLU A 397 -10.31 -8.31 36.84
N LEU A 398 -11.29 -8.23 35.95
CA LEU A 398 -11.16 -8.69 34.57
C LEU A 398 -11.27 -7.48 33.63
N GLN A 399 -10.47 -7.46 32.58
CA GLN A 399 -10.28 -6.28 31.71
C GLN A 399 -10.28 -6.64 30.22
N ALA A 400 -9.84 -7.84 29.85
CA ALA A 400 -9.75 -8.30 28.47
C ALA A 400 -10.73 -9.45 28.21
N VAL A 401 -11.31 -9.48 27.02
CA VAL A 401 -12.18 -10.56 26.54
C VAL A 401 -11.79 -10.95 25.12
N ALA A 402 -11.78 -12.25 24.84
CA ALA A 402 -11.61 -12.80 23.51
C ALA A 402 -12.58 -13.98 23.31
N VAL A 403 -12.97 -14.20 22.06
CA VAL A 403 -13.77 -15.35 21.64
C VAL A 403 -12.91 -16.19 20.72
N ALA A 404 -12.72 -17.46 21.06
CA ALA A 404 -12.00 -18.40 20.20
C ALA A 404 -12.84 -18.77 18.96
N GLY A 405 -12.20 -19.24 17.90
CA GLY A 405 -12.90 -19.63 16.67
C GLY A 405 -13.97 -20.71 16.86
N ASN A 406 -13.83 -21.53 17.91
CA ASN A 406 -14.80 -22.57 18.28
C ASN A 406 -15.91 -22.09 19.24
N GLY A 407 -15.96 -20.79 19.58
CA GLY A 407 -16.99 -20.20 20.45
C GLY A 407 -16.57 -20.01 21.92
N ASN A 408 -15.53 -20.72 22.37
CA ASN A 408 -15.04 -20.64 23.74
C ASN A 408 -14.75 -19.19 24.18
N LEU A 409 -15.23 -18.85 25.37
CA LEU A 409 -15.12 -17.51 25.94
C LEU A 409 -13.89 -17.42 26.84
N LEU A 410 -13.03 -16.44 26.60
CA LEU A 410 -11.85 -16.15 27.40
C LEU A 410 -11.96 -14.77 28.02
N ALA A 411 -11.63 -14.68 29.31
CA ALA A 411 -11.48 -13.41 30.00
C ALA A 411 -10.15 -13.35 30.75
N GLY A 412 -9.55 -12.17 30.81
CA GLY A 412 -8.23 -11.95 31.39
C GLY A 412 -8.19 -10.70 32.25
N GLY A 413 -7.37 -10.73 33.28
CA GLY A 413 -7.11 -9.59 34.14
C GLY A 413 -6.11 -9.94 35.22
N PHE A 414 -6.45 -9.66 36.48
CA PHE A 414 -5.60 -9.99 37.62
C PHE A 414 -6.39 -10.27 38.90
N ARG A 415 -5.74 -11.00 39.79
CA ARG A 415 -6.16 -11.26 41.16
C ARG A 415 -5.32 -10.43 42.11
N ARG A 416 -5.93 -9.87 43.16
CA ARG A 416 -5.18 -9.21 44.23
C ARG A 416 -4.99 -10.11 45.44
N VAL A 417 -3.76 -10.17 45.94
CA VAL A 417 -3.39 -10.85 47.18
C VAL A 417 -2.59 -9.87 48.04
N GLY A 418 -3.26 -9.23 49.00
CA GLY A 418 -2.69 -8.04 49.65
C GLY A 418 -2.46 -6.93 48.62
N ASP A 419 -1.23 -6.44 48.52
CA ASP A 419 -0.82 -5.44 47.51
C ASP A 419 -0.36 -6.06 46.18
N GLU A 420 -0.19 -7.39 46.11
CA GLU A 420 0.30 -8.05 44.90
C GLU A 420 -0.77 -8.19 43.83
N ARG A 421 -0.41 -7.95 42.57
CA ARG A 421 -1.25 -8.28 41.40
C ARG A 421 -0.73 -9.53 40.72
N ARG A 422 -1.61 -10.50 40.52
CA ARG A 422 -1.30 -11.79 39.87
C ARG A 422 -2.14 -11.94 38.61
N PRO A 423 -1.53 -12.00 37.41
CA PRO A 423 -2.27 -12.05 36.16
C PRO A 423 -3.03 -13.39 36.06
N VAL A 424 -4.32 -13.32 35.73
CA VAL A 424 -5.19 -14.48 35.61
C VAL A 424 -5.94 -14.48 34.29
N ILE A 425 -6.15 -15.67 33.75
CA ILE A 425 -6.96 -15.96 32.57
C ILE A 425 -7.98 -17.02 32.96
N VAL A 426 -9.23 -16.85 32.54
CA VAL A 426 -10.29 -17.84 32.71
C VAL A 426 -10.87 -18.20 31.35
N ARG A 427 -11.10 -19.50 31.13
CA ARG A 427 -11.92 -20.00 30.03
C ARG A 427 -13.25 -20.46 30.58
N LEU A 428 -14.35 -20.06 29.94
CA LEU A 428 -15.70 -20.42 30.31
C LEU A 428 -16.30 -21.28 29.22
N LEU A 429 -17.19 -22.19 29.61
CA LEU A 429 -18.04 -22.93 28.69
C LEU A 429 -19.04 -21.96 28.04
N ASP A 430 -19.17 -22.04 26.73
CA ASP A 430 -20.25 -21.38 25.97
C ASP A 430 -21.47 -22.31 25.85
N ASP A 431 -22.50 -21.84 25.15
CA ASP A 431 -23.65 -22.68 24.80
C ASP A 431 -23.54 -23.04 23.31
N ASP A 432 -23.21 -24.30 23.05
CA ASP A 432 -23.08 -24.86 21.71
C ASP A 432 -24.37 -24.73 20.85
N ASN A 433 -25.52 -24.42 21.46
CA ASN A 433 -26.82 -24.36 20.77
C ASN A 433 -27.24 -22.95 20.35
N TRP A 434 -26.37 -21.94 20.48
CA TRP A 434 -26.68 -20.60 20.00
C TRP A 434 -26.74 -20.54 18.48
N SER A 435 -27.96 -20.55 17.93
CA SER A 435 -28.20 -20.35 16.51
C SER A 435 -27.59 -19.03 16.01
N ALA A 436 -26.90 -19.06 14.87
CA ALA A 436 -26.36 -17.86 14.27
C ALA A 436 -27.46 -16.83 13.93
N THR A 437 -27.15 -15.55 14.15
CA THR A 437 -28.04 -14.43 13.78
C THR A 437 -27.99 -14.14 12.28
N TRP A 438 -26.86 -14.45 11.64
CA TRP A 438 -26.60 -14.21 10.22
C TRP A 438 -25.92 -15.43 9.60
N ASP A 439 -26.25 -15.74 8.35
CA ASP A 439 -25.38 -16.54 7.49
C ASP A 439 -24.20 -15.69 7.01
N THR A 440 -23.01 -16.09 7.45
CA THR A 440 -21.74 -15.40 7.18
C THR A 440 -20.77 -16.26 6.37
N LEU A 441 -21.21 -17.43 5.88
CA LEU A 441 -20.37 -18.34 5.13
C LEU A 441 -20.65 -18.19 3.62
N PRO A 442 -19.70 -17.68 2.82
CA PRO A 442 -19.91 -17.58 1.38
C PRO A 442 -19.82 -18.95 0.70
N ASP A 443 -20.41 -19.06 -0.49
CA ASP A 443 -20.35 -20.27 -1.31
C ASP A 443 -18.92 -20.59 -1.75
N PHE A 444 -18.56 -21.87 -1.78
CA PHE A 444 -17.24 -22.31 -2.20
C PHE A 444 -17.07 -22.26 -3.73
N VAL A 445 -15.91 -21.78 -4.17
CA VAL A 445 -15.46 -21.82 -5.56
C VAL A 445 -14.02 -22.35 -5.58
N SER A 446 -13.74 -23.28 -6.50
CA SER A 446 -12.39 -23.80 -6.69
C SER A 446 -11.55 -22.84 -7.54
N LEU A 447 -10.35 -22.52 -7.09
CA LEU A 447 -9.37 -21.78 -7.87
C LEU A 447 -8.38 -22.75 -8.54
N PRO A 448 -8.18 -22.69 -9.86
CA PRO A 448 -7.15 -23.48 -10.52
C PRO A 448 -5.75 -22.95 -10.15
N ALA A 449 -4.79 -23.87 -9.98
CA ALA A 449 -3.38 -23.51 -9.83
C ALA A 449 -2.77 -23.09 -11.17
N GLN A 450 -1.78 -22.19 -11.14
CA GLN A 450 -1.03 -21.76 -12.32
C GLN A 450 0.34 -22.43 -12.39
N SER A 451 0.61 -23.28 -13.39
CA SER A 451 1.81 -24.13 -13.41
C SER A 451 3.07 -23.53 -14.06
N ALA A 452 2.95 -22.40 -14.76
CA ALA A 452 4.05 -21.71 -15.44
C ALA A 452 3.91 -20.20 -15.21
N ALA A 453 4.08 -19.79 -13.96
CA ALA A 453 4.04 -18.39 -13.59
C ALA A 453 5.38 -17.70 -13.91
N PRO A 454 5.37 -16.46 -14.43
CA PRO A 454 6.60 -15.70 -14.67
C PRO A 454 7.39 -15.53 -13.37
N ARG A 455 8.72 -15.49 -13.45
CA ARG A 455 9.62 -15.31 -12.29
C ARG A 455 9.66 -13.84 -11.85
N SER A 456 9.85 -13.59 -10.55
CA SER A 456 9.97 -12.24 -9.98
C SER A 456 8.84 -11.27 -10.42
N GLN A 457 7.60 -11.76 -10.48
CA GLN A 457 6.44 -10.99 -10.95
C GLN A 457 5.19 -11.25 -10.10
N TRP A 458 4.26 -10.31 -10.12
CA TRP A 458 2.94 -10.49 -9.52
C TRP A 458 2.05 -11.35 -10.44
N VAL A 459 1.46 -12.40 -9.88
CA VAL A 459 0.46 -13.24 -10.57
C VAL A 459 -0.88 -13.19 -9.86
N VAL A 460 -1.96 -13.23 -10.64
CA VAL A 460 -3.34 -12.99 -10.17
C VAL A 460 -4.20 -14.25 -10.39
N SER A 461 -5.06 -14.57 -9.42
CA SER A 461 -5.98 -15.70 -9.48
C SER A 461 -7.15 -15.46 -10.44
N ALA A 462 -7.91 -16.51 -10.74
CA ALA A 462 -9.27 -16.35 -11.26
C ALA A 462 -10.17 -15.59 -10.24
N PRO A 463 -11.21 -14.87 -10.71
CA PRO A 463 -12.12 -14.13 -9.85
C PRO A 463 -12.97 -15.06 -8.97
N ILE A 464 -13.17 -14.66 -7.71
CA ILE A 464 -14.00 -15.33 -6.71
C ILE A 464 -15.29 -14.51 -6.53
N PRO A 465 -16.42 -14.90 -7.14
CA PRO A 465 -17.70 -14.23 -6.90
C PRO A 465 -18.19 -14.55 -5.48
N ILE A 466 -18.61 -13.52 -4.74
CA ILE A 466 -19.17 -13.66 -3.40
C ILE A 466 -20.68 -13.85 -3.48
N SER A 467 -21.16 -15.01 -3.02
CA SER A 467 -22.57 -15.37 -2.88
C SER A 467 -22.81 -16.22 -1.62
N GLY A 468 -24.07 -16.49 -1.27
CA GLY A 468 -24.43 -17.34 -0.13
C GLY A 468 -24.66 -16.60 1.20
N LEU A 469 -24.26 -15.33 1.31
CA LEU A 469 -24.45 -14.55 2.55
C LEU A 469 -25.91 -14.10 2.73
N ASP A 470 -26.31 -13.80 3.97
CA ASP A 470 -27.59 -13.11 4.24
C ASP A 470 -27.64 -11.70 3.64
N ASN A 471 -28.84 -11.18 3.33
CA ASN A 471 -28.98 -9.86 2.70
C ASN A 471 -28.48 -8.72 3.61
N GLY A 472 -27.61 -7.86 3.07
CA GLY A 472 -27.01 -6.73 3.81
C GLY A 472 -25.92 -7.14 4.81
N VAL A 473 -25.57 -8.42 4.86
CA VAL A 473 -24.46 -8.93 5.68
C VAL A 473 -23.15 -8.70 4.97
N ARG A 474 -22.19 -8.19 5.73
CA ARG A 474 -20.82 -7.89 5.31
C ARG A 474 -19.86 -8.69 6.16
N VAL A 475 -19.00 -9.46 5.51
CA VAL A 475 -18.06 -10.37 6.18
C VAL A 475 -16.61 -9.97 5.89
N PRO A 476 -15.68 -10.26 6.81
CA PRO A 476 -14.28 -9.94 6.58
C PRO A 476 -13.68 -10.85 5.51
N VAL A 477 -12.74 -10.30 4.75
CA VAL A 477 -11.74 -11.03 3.96
C VAL A 477 -10.36 -10.75 4.56
N ILE A 478 -9.63 -11.81 4.88
CA ILE A 478 -8.27 -11.76 5.42
C ILE A 478 -7.39 -12.67 4.58
N THR A 479 -6.22 -12.20 4.16
CA THR A 479 -5.27 -12.99 3.35
C THR A 479 -4.02 -13.37 4.12
N LEU A 480 -3.50 -14.56 3.82
CA LEU A 480 -2.21 -15.08 4.26
C LEU A 480 -1.33 -15.35 3.03
N GLY A 481 -0.08 -14.88 3.06
CA GLY A 481 0.91 -15.14 2.00
C GLY A 481 0.82 -14.25 0.75
N GLY A 482 -0.13 -13.30 0.70
CA GLY A 482 -0.28 -12.42 -0.47
C GLY A 482 -1.25 -11.27 -0.25
N GLN A 483 -1.82 -10.79 -1.35
CA GLN A 483 -2.76 -9.67 -1.37
C GLN A 483 -4.07 -10.08 -2.02
N TYR A 484 -5.11 -9.29 -1.76
CA TYR A 484 -6.38 -9.40 -2.47
C TYR A 484 -6.84 -8.04 -2.97
N ARG A 485 -7.77 -8.02 -3.91
CA ARG A 485 -8.56 -6.83 -4.22
C ARG A 485 -10.04 -7.20 -4.29
N ILE A 486 -10.88 -6.23 -3.99
CA ILE A 486 -12.34 -6.34 -4.11
C ILE A 486 -12.75 -5.52 -5.33
N ASN A 487 -13.41 -6.17 -6.29
CA ASN A 487 -13.77 -5.61 -7.58
C ASN A 487 -12.52 -5.01 -8.28
N ALA A 488 -12.67 -3.91 -9.03
CA ALA A 488 -11.55 -3.20 -9.64
C ALA A 488 -10.80 -2.26 -8.65
N GLY A 489 -10.82 -2.57 -7.36
CA GLY A 489 -10.21 -1.77 -6.30
C GLY A 489 -8.67 -1.94 -6.17
N PRO A 490 -8.05 -1.24 -5.22
CA PRO A 490 -6.62 -1.39 -4.93
C PRO A 490 -6.31 -2.77 -4.34
N TRP A 491 -5.04 -3.15 -4.38
CA TRP A 491 -4.54 -4.37 -3.73
C TRP A 491 -4.29 -4.12 -2.24
N LEU A 492 -4.96 -4.91 -1.42
CA LEU A 492 -5.06 -4.78 0.03
C LEU A 492 -4.25 -5.88 0.73
N ARG A 493 -3.85 -5.61 1.98
CA ARG A 493 -3.06 -6.52 2.82
C ARG A 493 -3.74 -6.83 4.15
N GLY A 494 -4.42 -5.86 4.75
CA GLY A 494 -5.15 -6.05 5.99
C GLY A 494 -6.60 -6.50 5.77
N PRO A 495 -7.38 -6.64 6.85
CA PRO A 495 -8.77 -7.08 6.78
C PRO A 495 -9.60 -6.11 5.92
N GLY A 496 -10.43 -6.66 5.04
CA GLY A 496 -11.37 -5.90 4.22
C GLY A 496 -12.75 -6.51 4.29
N TRP A 497 -13.71 -5.96 3.55
CA TRP A 497 -15.10 -6.30 3.75
C TRP A 497 -15.87 -6.54 2.46
N VAL A 498 -16.49 -7.70 2.34
CA VAL A 498 -17.25 -8.11 1.14
C VAL A 498 -18.72 -8.36 1.44
N VAL A 499 -19.57 -8.18 0.44
CA VAL A 499 -21.01 -8.51 0.43
C VAL A 499 -21.35 -9.39 -0.77
N ASN A 500 -22.55 -9.96 -0.81
CA ASN A 500 -23.05 -10.66 -2.00
C ASN A 500 -22.97 -9.77 -3.24
N GLY A 501 -22.41 -10.31 -4.33
CA GLY A 501 -22.23 -9.63 -5.60
C GLY A 501 -20.85 -9.00 -5.80
N ASP A 502 -20.03 -8.89 -4.74
CA ASP A 502 -18.62 -8.52 -4.89
C ASP A 502 -17.82 -9.64 -5.58
N VAL A 503 -16.70 -9.26 -6.18
CA VAL A 503 -15.71 -10.19 -6.74
C VAL A 503 -14.38 -9.99 -6.03
N VAL A 504 -13.77 -11.07 -5.54
CA VAL A 504 -12.43 -11.04 -4.92
C VAL A 504 -11.42 -11.68 -5.85
N GLU A 505 -10.26 -11.07 -6.02
CA GLU A 505 -9.11 -11.65 -6.71
C GLU A 505 -7.91 -11.67 -5.76
N LEU A 506 -7.09 -12.72 -5.85
CA LEU A 506 -5.89 -12.91 -5.05
C LEU A 506 -4.65 -12.71 -5.90
N ARG A 507 -3.55 -12.25 -5.30
CA ARG A 507 -2.23 -12.24 -5.94
C ARG A 507 -1.11 -12.56 -4.97
N HIS A 508 0.01 -13.04 -5.51
CA HIS A 508 1.30 -13.15 -4.82
C HIS A 508 2.43 -12.79 -5.79
N PHE A 509 3.61 -12.50 -5.22
CA PHE A 509 4.82 -12.27 -5.98
C PHE A 509 5.60 -13.58 -6.09
N THR A 510 5.95 -13.97 -7.31
CA THR A 510 6.69 -15.21 -7.55
C THR A 510 8.18 -15.05 -7.24
N PRO A 511 8.84 -16.12 -6.77
CA PRO A 511 10.28 -16.12 -6.55
C PRO A 511 11.07 -16.03 -7.87
N SER A 512 12.35 -15.72 -7.76
CA SER A 512 13.31 -15.68 -8.87
C SER A 512 13.83 -17.05 -9.30
N THR A 513 13.57 -18.08 -8.48
CA THR A 513 13.96 -19.48 -8.69
C THR A 513 12.80 -20.25 -9.30
N GLY A 514 13.02 -20.99 -10.39
CA GLY A 514 11.96 -21.78 -11.03
C GLY A 514 11.56 -23.03 -10.26
N GLY A 515 10.41 -23.60 -10.65
CA GLY A 515 9.84 -24.78 -10.01
C GLY A 515 9.34 -24.57 -8.57
N GLN A 516 9.47 -23.37 -8.00
CA GLN A 516 9.00 -23.04 -6.66
C GLN A 516 7.49 -22.78 -6.66
N GLN A 517 6.80 -23.40 -5.69
CA GLN A 517 5.38 -23.17 -5.47
C GLN A 517 5.18 -21.99 -4.51
N THR A 518 4.36 -21.02 -4.92
CA THR A 518 3.92 -19.89 -4.10
C THR A 518 2.40 -19.93 -3.97
N GLY A 519 1.85 -19.50 -2.83
CA GLY A 519 0.40 -19.47 -2.66
C GLY A 519 -0.10 -18.38 -1.73
N THR A 520 -1.34 -17.96 -2.01
CA THR A 520 -2.13 -17.03 -1.19
C THR A 520 -3.39 -17.73 -0.74
N VAL A 521 -3.69 -17.63 0.56
CA VAL A 521 -4.94 -18.14 1.13
C VAL A 521 -5.79 -16.96 1.59
N ALA A 522 -7.02 -16.84 1.08
CA ALA A 522 -8.02 -15.92 1.59
C ALA A 522 -9.01 -16.66 2.49
N GLN A 523 -9.26 -16.09 3.67
CA GLN A 523 -10.30 -16.49 4.60
C GLN A 523 -11.44 -15.48 4.48
N ILE A 524 -12.61 -15.91 4.02
CA ILE A 524 -13.77 -15.05 3.81
C ILE A 524 -14.96 -15.59 4.59
N GLY A 525 -15.51 -14.78 5.50
CA GLY A 525 -16.65 -15.18 6.32
C GLY A 525 -16.45 -14.92 7.82
N GLY A 526 -17.43 -15.33 8.61
CA GLY A 526 -17.42 -15.15 10.06
C GLY A 526 -17.56 -13.69 10.51
N VAL A 527 -17.11 -13.40 11.73
CA VAL A 527 -17.12 -12.04 12.31
C VAL A 527 -15.70 -11.54 12.57
N HIS A 528 -15.49 -10.22 12.53
CA HIS A 528 -14.17 -9.62 12.70
C HIS A 528 -13.94 -9.15 14.14
N ASP A 529 -12.80 -9.54 14.72
CA ASP A 529 -12.25 -8.88 15.92
C ASP A 529 -11.18 -7.86 15.47
N PRO A 530 -11.36 -6.55 15.71
CA PRO A 530 -10.41 -5.52 15.27
C PRO A 530 -9.02 -5.67 15.92
N ARG A 531 -8.91 -6.43 17.00
CA ARG A 531 -7.64 -6.70 17.69
C ARG A 531 -6.94 -7.94 17.11
N ASN A 532 -7.63 -8.74 16.30
CA ASN A 532 -7.11 -9.98 15.73
C ASN A 532 -7.34 -10.02 14.23
N ALA A 533 -6.36 -9.55 13.47
CA ALA A 533 -6.35 -9.56 12.02
C ALA A 533 -5.86 -10.89 11.42
N ARG A 534 -5.60 -11.91 12.25
CA ARG A 534 -5.07 -13.20 11.79
C ARG A 534 -6.13 -14.16 11.28
N ARG A 535 -7.34 -14.06 11.84
CA ARG A 535 -8.48 -14.88 11.42
C ARG A 535 -9.80 -14.21 11.78
N PRO A 536 -10.88 -14.51 11.04
CA PRO A 536 -12.21 -14.23 11.52
C PRO A 536 -12.56 -15.14 12.71
N VAL A 537 -13.52 -14.69 13.52
CA VAL A 537 -14.12 -15.45 14.61
C VAL A 537 -15.33 -16.20 14.05
N GLY A 538 -15.37 -17.52 14.25
CA GLY A 538 -16.36 -18.42 13.68
C GLY A 538 -15.92 -19.05 12.36
N THR A 539 -16.88 -19.59 11.60
CA THR A 539 -16.60 -20.31 10.35
C THR A 539 -16.33 -19.33 9.21
N ALA A 540 -15.27 -19.58 8.45
CA ALA A 540 -14.95 -18.87 7.21
C ALA A 540 -14.59 -19.86 6.10
N GLN A 541 -14.88 -19.47 4.86
CA GLN A 541 -14.52 -20.23 3.69
C GLN A 541 -13.07 -19.91 3.31
N LEU A 542 -12.30 -20.97 3.00
CA LEU A 542 -10.92 -20.85 2.53
C LEU A 542 -10.88 -20.90 1.01
N PHE A 543 -10.19 -19.93 0.40
CA PHE A 543 -9.88 -19.88 -1.03
C PHE A 543 -8.36 -19.85 -1.19
N THR A 544 -7.81 -20.87 -1.84
CA THR A 544 -6.36 -21.03 -1.99
C THR A 544 -5.99 -20.87 -3.45
N PHE A 545 -5.16 -19.87 -3.75
CA PHE A 545 -4.53 -19.68 -5.04
C PHE A 545 -3.07 -20.11 -4.94
N THR A 546 -2.61 -20.93 -5.89
CA THR A 546 -1.20 -21.33 -5.96
C THR A 546 -0.66 -21.15 -7.37
N SER A 547 0.63 -20.85 -7.46
CA SER A 547 1.36 -20.91 -8.72
C SER A 547 2.70 -21.64 -8.55
N VAL A 548 3.17 -22.25 -9.61
CA VAL A 548 4.52 -22.78 -9.76
C VAL A 548 5.24 -21.89 -10.76
N THR A 549 6.38 -21.34 -10.38
CA THR A 549 7.22 -20.54 -11.28
C THR A 549 7.73 -21.38 -12.43
N GLU A 550 7.73 -20.80 -13.62
CA GLU A 550 8.36 -21.40 -14.80
C GLU A 550 9.83 -21.77 -14.53
N ASP A 551 10.29 -22.79 -15.23
CA ASP A 551 11.67 -23.25 -15.16
C ASP A 551 12.62 -22.18 -15.74
N PRO A 552 13.72 -21.79 -15.08
CA PRO A 552 14.61 -20.74 -15.57
C PRO A 552 15.40 -21.12 -16.82
N LEU A 553 15.56 -22.42 -17.11
CA LEU A 553 16.37 -22.90 -18.23
C LEU A 553 15.47 -23.62 -19.26
N PRO A 554 15.48 -23.22 -20.54
CA PRO A 554 14.63 -23.82 -21.58
C PRO A 554 15.17 -25.18 -22.04
N GLY A 555 14.28 -26.06 -22.49
CA GLY A 555 14.66 -27.29 -23.20
C GLY A 555 15.38 -28.32 -22.35
N GLY A 556 16.29 -29.08 -22.97
CA GLY A 556 17.06 -30.12 -22.29
C GLY A 556 18.18 -29.50 -21.46
N LYS A 557 18.17 -29.75 -20.15
CA LYS A 557 19.21 -29.29 -19.24
C LYS A 557 20.40 -30.24 -19.24
N CYS A 558 21.59 -29.67 -19.10
CA CYS A 558 22.80 -30.45 -18.89
C CYS A 558 22.68 -31.35 -17.64
N SER A 559 22.15 -30.84 -16.54
CA SER A 559 21.94 -31.63 -15.31
C SER A 559 21.02 -32.86 -15.45
N GLU A 560 20.17 -32.92 -16.48
CA GLU A 560 19.25 -34.04 -16.74
C GLU A 560 19.79 -35.05 -17.76
N ASP A 561 20.88 -34.71 -18.46
CA ASP A 561 21.56 -35.60 -19.40
C ASP A 561 22.72 -36.33 -18.69
N ALA A 562 22.64 -37.66 -18.61
CA ALA A 562 23.65 -38.52 -17.99
C ALA A 562 25.05 -38.41 -18.66
N LEU A 563 25.15 -37.75 -19.81
CA LEU A 563 26.38 -37.52 -20.56
C LEU A 563 26.89 -36.08 -20.51
N CYS A 564 26.26 -35.16 -19.76
CA CYS A 564 26.72 -33.79 -19.60
C CYS A 564 27.51 -33.58 -18.29
N ASN A 565 28.43 -32.61 -18.29
CA ASN A 565 29.23 -32.19 -17.14
C ASN A 565 28.80 -30.80 -16.62
N HIS A 566 28.03 -30.77 -15.53
CA HIS A 566 27.59 -29.56 -14.84
C HIS A 566 28.51 -29.19 -13.67
N GLY A 567 28.30 -28.03 -13.02
CA GLY A 567 29.07 -27.59 -11.85
C GLY A 567 30.56 -27.38 -12.11
N GLN A 568 30.93 -26.90 -13.30
CA GLN A 568 32.34 -26.71 -13.68
C GLN A 568 32.90 -25.43 -13.06
N ALA A 569 34.04 -25.53 -12.38
CA ALA A 569 34.72 -24.35 -11.82
C ALA A 569 35.24 -23.45 -12.95
N ILE A 570 35.00 -22.14 -12.83
CA ILE A 570 35.53 -21.10 -13.71
C ILE A 570 36.83 -20.60 -13.06
N PRO A 571 38.01 -20.88 -13.65
CA PRO A 571 39.28 -20.48 -13.05
C PRO A 571 39.57 -18.99 -13.24
N ASP A 572 40.02 -18.33 -12.16
CA ASP A 572 40.41 -16.91 -12.12
C ASP A 572 41.47 -16.56 -13.19
N ASN A 573 41.21 -15.52 -13.97
CA ASN A 573 42.08 -14.96 -15.01
C ASN A 573 42.77 -15.99 -15.93
N ASN A 574 42.06 -17.06 -16.31
CA ASN A 574 42.64 -18.14 -17.11
C ASN A 574 41.78 -18.49 -18.34
N PRO A 575 41.70 -17.58 -19.33
CA PRO A 575 40.91 -17.80 -20.53
C PRO A 575 41.45 -18.93 -21.42
N SER A 576 42.66 -19.45 -21.14
CA SER A 576 43.24 -20.59 -21.84
C SER A 576 42.73 -21.95 -21.36
N SER A 577 42.03 -21.99 -20.22
CA SER A 577 41.44 -23.20 -19.63
C SER A 577 40.01 -22.91 -19.13
N PRO A 578 39.05 -22.64 -20.03
CA PRO A 578 37.66 -22.35 -19.67
C PRO A 578 36.98 -23.49 -18.90
N ALA A 579 35.92 -23.14 -18.17
CA ALA A 579 34.88 -24.10 -17.80
C ALA A 579 34.13 -24.51 -19.07
N VAL A 580 34.08 -25.81 -19.39
CA VAL A 580 33.42 -26.31 -20.62
C VAL A 580 32.38 -27.35 -20.25
N ALA A 581 31.17 -27.21 -20.78
CA ALA A 581 30.08 -28.16 -20.60
C ALA A 581 29.51 -28.65 -21.96
N PHE A 582 29.08 -29.92 -22.04
CA PHE A 582 28.65 -30.58 -23.29
C PHE A 582 27.24 -31.17 -23.22
N ILE A 583 26.33 -30.77 -24.11
CA ILE A 583 25.07 -31.50 -24.33
C ILE A 583 25.30 -32.46 -25.50
N ASN A 584 25.22 -33.76 -25.23
CA ASN A 584 25.70 -34.80 -26.13
C ASN A 584 24.56 -35.38 -26.99
N GLN A 585 24.78 -35.36 -28.31
CA GLN A 585 23.91 -35.92 -29.35
C GLN A 585 22.51 -35.31 -29.45
N ILE A 586 22.42 -34.15 -30.09
CA ILE A 586 21.21 -33.79 -30.81
C ILE A 586 21.07 -34.74 -32.01
N GLY A 587 19.88 -35.35 -32.14
CA GLY A 587 19.53 -36.32 -33.19
C GLY A 587 19.49 -35.71 -34.60
N SER A 588 18.53 -36.12 -35.42
CA SER A 588 18.41 -35.59 -36.79
C SER A 588 18.03 -34.11 -36.79
N CYS A 589 18.99 -33.23 -37.09
CA CYS A 589 18.81 -31.77 -37.19
C CYS A 589 19.55 -31.19 -38.41
N PRO A 590 19.13 -31.50 -39.66
CA PRO A 590 19.90 -31.14 -40.84
C PRO A 590 19.91 -29.63 -41.14
N PHE A 591 18.88 -28.88 -40.72
CA PHE A 591 18.84 -27.41 -40.77
C PHE A 591 18.28 -26.84 -39.48
N VAL A 592 19.07 -26.05 -38.75
CA VAL A 592 18.62 -25.33 -37.55
C VAL A 592 17.72 -24.16 -37.95
N THR A 593 16.57 -24.00 -37.27
CA THR A 593 15.62 -22.90 -37.51
C THR A 593 15.41 -22.00 -36.31
N SER A 594 15.73 -22.46 -35.09
CA SER A 594 15.68 -21.66 -33.86
C SER A 594 16.61 -22.25 -32.81
N VAL A 595 17.20 -21.40 -31.97
CA VAL A 595 18.08 -21.78 -30.85
C VAL A 595 17.70 -20.94 -29.63
N ARG A 596 17.55 -21.59 -28.47
CA ARG A 596 17.49 -20.96 -27.15
C ARG A 596 18.51 -21.61 -26.23
N VAL A 597 19.26 -20.80 -25.50
CA VAL A 597 20.32 -21.28 -24.60
C VAL A 597 20.11 -20.75 -23.20
N GLY A 598 19.83 -21.63 -22.24
CA GLY A 598 19.81 -21.26 -20.83
C GLY A 598 21.22 -21.31 -20.22
N VAL A 599 21.58 -20.35 -19.39
CA VAL A 599 22.86 -20.32 -18.68
C VAL A 599 22.67 -19.91 -17.22
N ASP A 600 23.18 -20.71 -16.30
CA ASP A 600 23.25 -20.46 -14.85
C ASP A 600 24.72 -20.46 -14.40
N VAL A 601 25.23 -19.29 -14.01
CA VAL A 601 26.61 -19.09 -13.55
C VAL A 601 26.61 -18.31 -12.25
N SER A 602 27.37 -18.80 -11.25
CA SER A 602 27.72 -18.03 -10.07
C SER A 602 29.08 -17.37 -10.23
N HIS A 603 29.18 -16.05 -10.05
CA HIS A 603 30.42 -15.27 -10.17
C HIS A 603 30.28 -13.90 -9.51
N SER A 604 31.30 -13.44 -8.78
CA SER A 604 31.28 -12.15 -8.04
C SER A 604 31.55 -10.91 -8.88
N TYR A 605 31.88 -11.08 -10.17
CA TYR A 605 32.03 -9.97 -11.11
C TYR A 605 31.74 -10.42 -12.54
N VAL A 606 30.51 -10.21 -13.03
CA VAL A 606 30.10 -10.72 -14.35
C VAL A 606 30.79 -10.01 -15.52
N GLY A 607 31.33 -8.80 -15.31
CA GLY A 607 32.04 -8.02 -16.32
C GLY A 607 33.35 -8.64 -16.83
N ASP A 608 33.86 -9.69 -16.17
CA ASP A 608 35.07 -10.40 -16.60
C ASP A 608 34.80 -11.65 -17.41
N LEU A 609 33.53 -12.08 -17.47
CA LEU A 609 33.15 -13.31 -18.12
C LEU A 609 32.98 -13.17 -19.64
N GLN A 610 33.51 -14.15 -20.35
CA GLN A 610 33.13 -14.45 -21.73
C GLN A 610 32.42 -15.79 -21.76
N ILE A 611 31.29 -15.84 -22.48
CA ILE A 611 30.53 -17.06 -22.71
C ILE A 611 30.45 -17.30 -24.20
N ILE A 612 30.95 -18.44 -24.65
CA ILE A 612 30.98 -18.87 -26.05
C ILE A 612 30.14 -20.14 -26.20
N LEU A 613 29.31 -20.15 -27.23
CA LEU A 613 28.65 -21.36 -27.71
C LEU A 613 29.41 -21.90 -28.91
N ASP A 614 29.67 -23.21 -28.91
CA ASP A 614 30.37 -23.95 -29.96
C ASP A 614 29.45 -25.05 -30.55
N PRO A 615 28.81 -24.78 -31.71
CA PRO A 615 27.99 -25.74 -32.43
C PRO A 615 28.84 -26.75 -33.22
N PRO A 616 28.38 -28.01 -33.42
CA PRO A 616 29.18 -29.08 -34.02
C PRO A 616 29.64 -28.86 -35.48
N ASN A 617 28.95 -28.00 -36.25
CA ASN A 617 29.23 -27.79 -37.67
C ASN A 617 29.27 -26.30 -38.06
N SER A 618 29.38 -25.40 -37.10
CA SER A 618 29.41 -23.95 -37.31
C SER A 618 30.51 -23.32 -36.46
N PRO A 619 31.06 -22.15 -36.86
CA PRO A 619 32.07 -21.47 -36.05
C PRO A 619 31.53 -21.12 -34.65
N PRO A 620 32.35 -21.20 -33.59
CA PRO A 620 31.98 -20.73 -32.26
C PRO A 620 31.68 -19.23 -32.27
N PHE A 621 30.72 -18.80 -31.44
CA PHE A 621 30.36 -17.39 -31.31
C PHE A 621 30.03 -17.02 -29.86
N SER A 622 30.19 -15.74 -29.53
CA SER A 622 29.99 -15.22 -28.19
C SER A 622 28.50 -14.99 -27.91
N LEU A 623 28.01 -15.50 -26.79
CA LEU A 623 26.73 -15.10 -26.21
C LEU A 623 26.89 -13.77 -25.45
N ILE A 624 27.99 -13.65 -24.69
CA ILE A 624 28.46 -12.39 -24.09
C ILE A 624 30.00 -12.37 -24.11
N ASN A 625 30.58 -11.17 -24.12
CA ASN A 625 32.01 -10.96 -23.98
C ASN A 625 32.27 -9.74 -23.10
N ARG A 626 32.47 -9.96 -21.80
CA ARG A 626 32.76 -8.91 -20.82
C ARG A 626 31.72 -7.77 -20.87
N PRO A 627 30.48 -8.04 -20.40
CA PRO A 627 29.35 -7.13 -20.55
C PRO A 627 29.62 -5.75 -19.94
N ASN A 628 29.03 -4.71 -20.52
CA ASN A 628 29.15 -3.30 -20.10
C ASN A 628 30.57 -2.71 -20.08
N GLN A 629 31.52 -3.24 -20.85
CA GLN A 629 32.87 -2.67 -20.93
C GLN A 629 32.91 -1.17 -21.26
N ALA A 630 32.02 -0.68 -22.13
CA ALA A 630 31.99 0.73 -22.54
C ALA A 630 31.63 1.70 -21.40
N THR A 631 30.95 1.21 -20.35
CA THR A 631 30.47 1.98 -19.19
C THR A 631 31.23 1.65 -17.91
N GLY A 632 32.34 0.91 -17.99
CA GLY A 632 33.19 0.57 -16.84
C GLY A 632 33.12 -0.88 -16.37
N GLY A 633 32.41 -1.76 -17.08
CA GLY A 633 32.25 -3.18 -16.75
C GLY A 633 30.93 -3.49 -16.03
N CYS A 634 30.76 -4.75 -15.60
CA CYS A 634 29.59 -5.20 -14.87
C CYS A 634 29.99 -5.78 -13.51
N SER A 635 29.76 -5.00 -12.45
CA SER A 635 30.16 -5.34 -11.09
C SER A 635 29.13 -6.10 -10.27
N ALA A 636 28.02 -6.50 -10.88
CA ALA A 636 27.00 -7.30 -10.23
C ALA A 636 27.35 -8.79 -10.31
N ASP A 637 26.80 -9.56 -9.37
CA ASP A 637 27.06 -10.98 -9.21
C ASP A 637 26.12 -11.81 -10.10
N ASP A 638 26.56 -12.98 -10.53
CA ASP A 638 25.75 -14.09 -11.08
C ASP A 638 24.95 -13.85 -12.38
N ILE A 639 24.68 -14.94 -13.10
CA ILE A 639 23.91 -14.99 -14.35
C ILE A 639 22.85 -16.08 -14.23
N LEU A 640 21.59 -15.77 -14.52
CA LEU A 640 20.54 -16.76 -14.79
C LEU A 640 19.69 -16.32 -15.98
N VAL A 641 20.15 -16.62 -17.19
CA VAL A 641 19.60 -16.03 -18.42
C VAL A 641 19.20 -17.10 -19.43
N THR A 642 18.15 -16.81 -20.21
CA THR A 642 17.85 -17.47 -21.47
C THR A 642 18.29 -16.57 -22.62
N PHE A 643 19.27 -17.00 -23.41
CA PHE A 643 19.63 -16.37 -24.67
C PHE A 643 18.70 -16.82 -25.78
N GLU A 644 18.02 -15.87 -26.40
CA GLU A 644 17.06 -16.11 -27.48
C GLU A 644 17.19 -15.02 -28.55
N ALA A 645 17.07 -15.39 -29.83
CA ALA A 645 16.93 -14.40 -30.90
C ALA A 645 15.56 -13.72 -30.79
N GLY A 646 15.52 -12.39 -30.93
CA GLY A 646 14.28 -11.64 -30.89
C GLY A 646 14.47 -10.22 -30.38
N ASN A 647 13.34 -9.61 -29.99
CA ASN A 647 13.29 -8.25 -29.44
C ASN A 647 13.61 -8.20 -27.94
N TYR A 648 14.72 -8.78 -27.53
CA TYR A 648 15.15 -8.78 -26.14
C TYR A 648 16.31 -7.80 -25.94
N PRO A 649 16.48 -7.23 -24.74
CA PRO A 649 17.65 -6.41 -24.43
C PRO A 649 18.94 -7.18 -24.74
N GLU A 650 19.91 -6.51 -25.36
CA GLU A 650 21.17 -7.13 -25.73
C GLU A 650 22.02 -7.36 -24.49
N ALA A 651 22.34 -8.63 -24.21
CA ALA A 651 23.06 -9.03 -23.00
C ALA A 651 24.40 -8.31 -22.82
N GLN A 652 25.07 -7.94 -23.91
CA GLN A 652 26.34 -7.22 -23.89
C GLN A 652 26.26 -5.83 -23.23
N THR A 653 25.07 -5.23 -23.19
CA THR A 653 24.81 -3.89 -22.65
C THR A 653 24.03 -3.92 -21.32
N GLN A 654 23.77 -5.11 -20.77
CA GLN A 654 23.03 -5.27 -19.53
C GLN A 654 23.98 -5.47 -18.34
N CYS A 655 23.60 -4.93 -17.18
CA CYS A 655 24.17 -5.27 -15.88
C CYS A 655 23.26 -4.75 -14.75
N GLY A 656 22.92 -5.61 -13.78
CA GLY A 656 22.24 -5.19 -12.54
C GLY A 656 20.82 -4.65 -12.75
N GLN A 657 20.14 -5.08 -13.82
CA GLN A 657 18.81 -4.61 -14.25
C GLN A 657 17.73 -4.71 -13.15
N LEU A 658 17.93 -5.56 -12.15
CA LEU A 658 16.95 -5.83 -11.09
C LEU A 658 17.17 -5.00 -9.82
N GLY A 659 18.30 -4.28 -9.70
CA GLY A 659 18.67 -3.51 -8.50
C GLY A 659 19.88 -4.07 -7.76
N GLU A 660 20.36 -3.35 -6.75
CA GLU A 660 21.54 -3.73 -5.95
C GLU A 660 21.33 -5.06 -5.21
N GLY A 661 22.34 -5.94 -5.24
CA GLY A 661 22.32 -7.25 -4.58
C GLY A 661 21.53 -8.35 -5.32
N LEU A 662 21.05 -8.06 -6.53
CA LEU A 662 20.41 -9.02 -7.42
C LEU A 662 21.33 -9.36 -8.61
N ARG A 663 20.97 -10.42 -9.34
CA ARG A 663 21.80 -10.98 -10.42
C ARG A 663 22.16 -9.94 -11.49
N ALA A 664 23.36 -10.06 -12.04
CA ALA A 664 23.87 -9.19 -13.08
C ALA A 664 23.07 -9.31 -14.37
N LEU A 665 22.77 -10.54 -14.78
CA LEU A 665 21.99 -10.89 -15.96
C LEU A 665 20.89 -11.89 -15.56
N ASP A 666 19.62 -11.57 -15.83
CA ASP A 666 18.47 -12.46 -15.58
C ASP A 666 17.43 -12.30 -16.70
N GLY A 667 16.50 -13.26 -16.79
CA GLY A 667 15.41 -13.26 -17.75
C GLY A 667 15.82 -13.74 -19.15
N THR A 668 15.14 -13.22 -20.18
CA THR A 668 15.45 -13.53 -21.58
C THR A 668 16.19 -12.36 -22.21
N LEU A 669 17.40 -12.61 -22.72
CA LEU A 669 18.27 -11.60 -23.34
C LEU A 669 18.69 -12.04 -24.75
N ARG A 670 19.03 -11.09 -25.60
CA ARG A 670 19.62 -11.37 -26.91
C ARG A 670 21.13 -11.54 -26.78
N PRO A 671 21.76 -12.55 -27.40
CA PRO A 671 23.21 -12.71 -27.40
C PRO A 671 23.92 -11.61 -28.22
N ALA A 672 25.16 -11.31 -27.86
CA ALA A 672 25.97 -10.22 -28.43
C ALA A 672 26.18 -10.31 -29.95
N LEU A 673 26.30 -11.53 -30.50
CA LEU A 673 26.49 -11.78 -31.93
C LEU A 673 25.30 -12.48 -32.60
N GLY A 674 24.14 -12.56 -31.92
CA GLY A 674 22.97 -13.24 -32.44
C GLY A 674 23.15 -14.77 -32.58
N PHE A 675 22.29 -15.39 -33.40
CA PHE A 675 22.37 -16.80 -33.79
C PHE A 675 22.52 -17.00 -35.30
N SER A 676 22.77 -15.92 -36.06
CA SER A 676 22.74 -15.92 -37.53
C SER A 676 23.75 -16.87 -38.17
N SER A 677 24.88 -17.14 -37.52
CA SER A 677 25.91 -18.08 -37.98
C SER A 677 25.48 -19.55 -37.93
N VAL A 678 24.43 -19.89 -37.17
CA VAL A 678 23.97 -21.27 -36.98
C VAL A 678 22.59 -21.54 -37.59
N ILE A 679 21.74 -20.52 -37.78
CA ILE A 679 20.48 -20.68 -38.51
C ILE A 679 20.74 -21.14 -39.96
N GLY A 680 20.05 -22.19 -40.41
CA GLY A 680 20.24 -22.81 -41.72
C GLY A 680 21.44 -23.78 -41.83
N SER A 681 22.22 -23.95 -40.75
CA SER A 681 23.31 -24.93 -40.70
C SER A 681 22.86 -26.29 -40.17
N ASN A 682 23.71 -27.31 -40.25
CA ASN A 682 23.44 -28.63 -39.66
C ASN A 682 23.73 -28.62 -38.15
N GLY A 683 22.70 -28.79 -37.33
CA GLY A 683 22.79 -28.80 -35.87
C GLY A 683 23.05 -30.17 -35.25
N GLN A 684 23.17 -31.23 -36.05
CA GLN A 684 23.40 -32.59 -35.57
C GLN A 684 24.81 -32.74 -34.97
N GLY A 685 24.88 -33.27 -33.75
CA GLY A 685 26.15 -33.53 -33.06
C GLY A 685 26.13 -33.08 -31.60
N ALA A 686 27.32 -32.93 -31.02
CA ALA A 686 27.52 -32.42 -29.68
C ALA A 686 27.67 -30.89 -29.70
N TRP A 687 27.00 -30.21 -28.78
CA TRP A 687 27.14 -28.76 -28.58
C TRP A 687 27.89 -28.52 -27.28
N SER A 688 28.80 -27.54 -27.29
CA SER A 688 29.50 -27.13 -26.07
C SER A 688 29.32 -25.66 -25.75
N LEU A 689 29.25 -25.36 -24.46
CA LEU A 689 29.31 -24.03 -23.89
C LEU A 689 30.63 -23.88 -23.14
N SER A 690 31.35 -22.78 -23.35
CA SER A 690 32.56 -22.46 -22.59
C SER A 690 32.43 -21.11 -21.90
N VAL A 691 32.83 -21.05 -20.63
CA VAL A 691 32.87 -19.84 -19.81
C VAL A 691 34.30 -19.58 -19.34
N SER A 692 34.79 -18.37 -19.60
CA SER A 692 36.15 -17.92 -19.25
C SER A 692 36.12 -16.64 -18.44
N ASP A 693 36.97 -16.55 -17.44
CA ASP A 693 37.30 -15.31 -16.73
C ASP A 693 38.56 -14.65 -17.34
N PHE A 694 38.50 -13.34 -17.58
CA PHE A 694 39.54 -12.51 -18.20
C PHE A 694 40.19 -11.50 -17.25
N ALA A 695 39.82 -11.47 -15.96
CA ALA A 695 40.49 -10.63 -14.97
C ALA A 695 40.80 -11.43 -13.70
N GLY A 696 41.63 -10.84 -12.85
CA GLY A 696 42.02 -11.45 -11.57
C GLY A 696 41.05 -11.10 -10.46
N GLN A 697 41.06 -11.88 -9.36
CA GLN A 697 40.39 -11.66 -8.05
C GLN A 697 39.07 -12.38 -7.87
N ASP A 698 38.42 -12.79 -8.95
CA ASP A 698 37.10 -13.42 -8.92
C ASP A 698 37.19 -14.88 -9.39
N THR A 699 36.32 -15.72 -8.85
CA THR A 699 36.17 -17.11 -9.30
C THR A 699 34.69 -17.41 -9.36
N GLY A 700 34.32 -18.46 -10.10
CA GLY A 700 32.94 -18.86 -10.14
C GLY A 700 32.72 -20.31 -10.54
N THR A 701 31.46 -20.60 -10.82
CA THR A 701 31.00 -21.93 -11.22
C THR A 701 29.96 -21.80 -12.32
N LEU A 702 30.11 -22.56 -13.40
CA LEU A 702 29.02 -22.85 -14.33
C LEU A 702 28.13 -23.90 -13.66
N ASN A 703 27.03 -23.45 -13.06
CA ASN A 703 26.13 -24.30 -12.28
C ASN A 703 25.41 -25.29 -13.21
N ASP A 704 24.76 -24.75 -14.24
CA ASP A 704 24.05 -25.51 -15.26
C ASP A 704 23.89 -24.70 -16.56
N TRP A 705 23.54 -25.39 -17.64
CA TRP A 705 23.12 -24.75 -18.89
C TRP A 705 22.14 -25.64 -19.63
N SER A 706 21.41 -25.07 -20.57
CA SER A 706 20.41 -25.81 -21.33
C SER A 706 20.36 -25.36 -22.78
N LEU A 707 19.81 -26.25 -23.61
CA LEU A 707 19.73 -26.02 -25.04
C LEU A 707 18.36 -26.50 -25.57
N ASP A 708 17.66 -25.60 -26.24
CA ASP A 708 16.46 -25.91 -27.02
C ASP A 708 16.70 -25.51 -28.47
N ILE A 709 16.58 -26.47 -29.38
CA ILE A 709 16.80 -26.26 -30.82
C ILE A 709 15.59 -26.78 -31.60
N GLN A 710 15.14 -25.96 -32.55
CA GLN A 710 14.17 -26.37 -33.56
C GLN A 710 14.88 -26.64 -34.88
N CYS A 711 14.44 -27.69 -35.58
CA CYS A 711 15.09 -28.20 -36.79
C CYS A 711 14.10 -28.40 -37.94
N SER A 712 14.58 -28.24 -39.16
CA SER A 712 13.87 -28.53 -40.41
C SER A 712 14.61 -29.57 -41.23
N ASN A 713 13.87 -30.36 -42.03
CA ASN A 713 14.42 -31.30 -43.02
C ASN A 713 14.72 -30.65 -44.38
N THR A 714 14.24 -29.43 -44.61
CA THR A 714 14.48 -28.65 -45.83
C THR A 714 15.24 -27.37 -45.50
N PRO A 715 16.17 -26.90 -46.36
CA PRO A 715 16.89 -25.65 -46.13
C PRO A 715 15.90 -24.48 -46.02
N PRO A 716 15.99 -23.62 -44.99
CA PRO A 716 15.19 -22.41 -44.93
C PRO A 716 15.65 -21.39 -45.97
N GLU A 717 14.72 -20.59 -46.49
CA GLU A 717 15.07 -19.43 -47.31
C GLU A 717 15.51 -18.28 -46.38
N LEU A 718 16.79 -17.89 -46.41
CA LEU A 718 17.31 -16.87 -45.51
C LEU A 718 17.09 -15.46 -46.09
N ALA A 719 16.19 -14.69 -45.48
CA ALA A 719 15.96 -13.30 -45.80
C ALA A 719 16.24 -12.46 -44.54
N ASP A 720 17.23 -11.60 -44.61
CA ASP A 720 17.80 -10.89 -43.45
C ASP A 720 17.33 -9.43 -43.54
N LEU A 721 16.27 -9.09 -42.81
CA LEU A 721 15.78 -7.72 -42.78
C LEU A 721 16.54 -6.95 -41.71
N SER A 722 16.82 -5.68 -41.98
CA SER A 722 17.46 -4.78 -41.03
C SER A 722 16.78 -3.42 -41.09
N ILE A 723 16.68 -2.74 -39.96
CA ILE A 723 16.09 -1.40 -39.86
C ILE A 723 17.12 -0.38 -39.37
N ALA A 724 17.07 0.82 -39.94
CA ALA A 724 17.86 1.96 -39.49
C ALA A 724 17.03 3.25 -39.56
N THR A 725 17.40 4.24 -38.76
CA THR A 725 16.74 5.57 -38.76
C THR A 725 17.76 6.70 -38.89
N SER A 726 17.39 7.78 -39.55
CA SER A 726 18.13 9.04 -39.54
C SER A 726 17.80 9.88 -38.30
N GLN A 727 18.73 10.74 -37.89
CA GLN A 727 18.56 11.67 -36.76
C GLN A 727 18.43 13.11 -37.26
N PRO A 728 17.25 13.77 -37.14
CA PRO A 728 17.12 15.18 -37.48
C PRO A 728 17.94 16.04 -36.51
N THR A 729 18.62 17.07 -37.01
CA THR A 729 19.36 18.04 -36.18
C THR A 729 18.40 19.00 -35.49
N ASN A 730 18.63 19.28 -34.19
CA ASN A 730 17.88 20.23 -33.36
C ASN A 730 16.36 19.96 -33.32
N LEU A 731 15.95 19.17 -32.32
CA LEU A 731 14.56 18.82 -32.05
C LEU A 731 13.97 19.91 -31.14
N ILE A 732 13.09 20.76 -31.67
CA ILE A 732 12.50 21.87 -30.91
C ILE A 732 11.04 21.53 -30.61
N ALA A 733 10.61 21.71 -29.36
CA ALA A 733 9.23 21.49 -28.95
C ALA A 733 8.28 22.36 -29.80
N GLY A 734 7.30 21.74 -30.44
CA GLY A 734 6.29 22.36 -31.31
C GLY A 734 6.73 22.68 -32.75
N ASP A 735 7.95 22.33 -33.15
CA ASP A 735 8.47 22.58 -34.50
C ASP A 735 8.48 21.29 -35.36
N PRO A 736 7.78 21.23 -36.52
CA PRO A 736 7.69 20.02 -37.34
C PRO A 736 9.04 19.50 -37.86
N ARG A 737 9.20 18.18 -37.89
CA ARG A 737 10.40 17.47 -38.34
C ARG A 737 10.07 16.26 -39.21
N VAL A 738 11.07 15.82 -39.97
CA VAL A 738 11.03 14.62 -40.82
C VAL A 738 12.09 13.63 -40.36
N TRP A 739 11.69 12.38 -40.21
CA TRP A 739 12.58 11.23 -40.00
C TRP A 739 12.54 10.31 -41.20
N GLN A 740 13.67 9.70 -41.50
CA GLN A 740 13.78 8.69 -42.56
C GLN A 740 14.15 7.36 -41.91
N VAL A 741 13.27 6.38 -42.02
CA VAL A 741 13.48 5.01 -41.56
C VAL A 741 13.70 4.14 -42.79
N THR A 742 14.78 3.37 -42.82
CA THR A 742 15.11 2.47 -43.92
C THR A 742 15.01 1.02 -43.47
N VAL A 743 14.39 0.19 -44.29
CA VAL A 743 14.34 -1.26 -44.10
C VAL A 743 15.07 -1.92 -45.26
N THR A 744 16.15 -2.65 -44.99
CA THR A 744 16.98 -3.29 -46.03
C THR A 744 16.92 -4.81 -45.91
N ASN A 745 16.72 -5.51 -47.03
CA ASN A 745 16.90 -6.95 -47.12
C ASN A 745 18.36 -7.29 -47.47
N ASN A 746 19.18 -7.63 -46.48
CA ASN A 746 20.58 -8.04 -46.62
C ASN A 746 20.71 -9.52 -47.05
N GLY A 747 19.63 -10.28 -46.96
CA GLY A 747 19.62 -11.71 -47.23
C GLY A 747 19.51 -12.06 -48.72
N PRO A 748 19.93 -13.27 -49.13
CA PRO A 748 19.84 -13.73 -50.50
C PRO A 748 18.40 -14.05 -50.96
N ALA A 749 17.46 -14.31 -50.04
CA ALA A 749 16.08 -14.61 -50.36
C ALA A 749 15.19 -13.35 -50.42
N ARG A 750 14.14 -13.40 -51.24
CA ARG A 750 13.16 -12.31 -51.38
C ARG A 750 12.16 -12.34 -50.23
N VAL A 751 11.89 -11.19 -49.61
CA VAL A 751 10.85 -11.05 -48.61
C VAL A 751 9.55 -10.69 -49.29
N GLN A 752 8.54 -11.58 -49.30
CA GLN A 752 7.23 -11.30 -49.93
C GLN A 752 6.15 -10.84 -48.95
N THR A 753 6.40 -11.00 -47.64
CA THR A 753 5.40 -10.84 -46.57
C THR A 753 5.95 -10.03 -45.39
N GLY A 754 6.89 -9.12 -45.68
CA GLY A 754 7.43 -8.22 -44.67
C GLY A 754 6.33 -7.30 -44.13
N GLN A 755 6.39 -6.99 -42.85
CA GLN A 755 5.47 -6.07 -42.18
C GLN A 755 6.30 -5.08 -41.37
N PHE A 756 6.34 -3.84 -41.84
CA PHE A 756 6.88 -2.73 -41.08
C PHE A 756 5.79 -2.18 -40.18
N ASN A 757 6.06 -2.08 -38.88
CA ASN A 757 5.14 -1.57 -37.87
C ASN A 757 5.87 -0.58 -36.98
N GLY A 758 5.16 0.43 -36.50
CA GLY A 758 5.64 1.21 -35.36
C GLY A 758 4.69 2.31 -34.97
N GLY A 759 5.12 3.11 -34.02
CA GLY A 759 4.30 4.19 -33.49
C GLY A 759 5.08 5.18 -32.65
N THR A 760 4.45 6.33 -32.44
CA THR A 760 4.96 7.37 -31.56
C THR A 760 4.99 6.85 -30.12
N SER A 761 6.04 7.18 -29.38
CA SER A 761 6.03 6.98 -27.94
C SER A 761 4.95 7.85 -27.28
N PHE A 762 4.50 7.43 -26.11
CA PHE A 762 3.49 8.13 -25.33
C PHE A 762 4.09 8.59 -24.02
N ASP A 763 3.70 9.79 -23.59
CA ASP A 763 4.08 10.31 -22.29
C ASP A 763 3.46 9.42 -21.18
N PRO A 764 4.27 8.85 -20.25
CA PRO A 764 3.78 7.88 -19.28
C PRO A 764 2.85 8.50 -18.22
N VAL A 765 2.85 9.83 -18.08
CA VAL A 765 2.03 10.56 -17.11
C VAL A 765 0.71 10.99 -17.74
N THR A 766 0.75 11.52 -18.96
CA THR A 766 -0.43 12.09 -19.62
C THR A 766 -1.13 11.14 -20.58
N GLY A 767 -0.44 10.12 -21.07
CA GLY A 767 -0.94 9.17 -22.07
C GLY A 767 -1.11 9.78 -23.47
N PHE A 768 -0.61 10.99 -23.71
CA PHE A 768 -0.65 11.63 -25.03
C PHE A 768 0.57 11.24 -25.88
N PRO A 769 0.42 11.23 -27.23
CA PRO A 769 1.54 11.02 -28.14
C PRO A 769 2.62 12.10 -27.99
N GLU A 770 3.88 11.70 -27.87
CA GLU A 770 5.03 12.62 -27.81
C GLU A 770 5.27 13.36 -29.14
N LEU A 771 4.79 12.79 -30.26
CA LEU A 771 4.79 13.41 -31.59
C LEU A 771 3.36 13.58 -32.09
N THR A 772 3.00 14.81 -32.47
CA THR A 772 1.68 15.20 -32.95
C THR A 772 1.67 15.48 -34.45
N ASN A 773 0.48 15.56 -35.07
CA ASN A 773 0.29 15.83 -36.50
C ASN A 773 1.04 14.85 -37.43
N MET A 774 1.09 13.58 -37.03
CA MET A 774 1.88 12.56 -37.70
C MET A 774 1.31 12.16 -39.07
N LEU A 775 2.16 12.28 -40.08
CA LEU A 775 1.97 11.82 -41.46
C LEU A 775 3.15 10.94 -41.84
N TRP A 776 2.93 9.90 -42.63
CA TRP A 776 4.02 9.05 -43.10
C TRP A 776 3.78 8.49 -44.49
N SER A 777 4.86 8.11 -45.18
CA SER A 777 4.83 7.50 -46.51
C SER A 777 5.82 6.34 -46.62
N CYS A 778 5.67 5.51 -47.65
CA CYS A 778 6.57 4.40 -47.93
C CYS A 778 6.93 4.35 -49.41
N SER A 779 8.22 4.18 -49.71
CA SER A 779 8.75 4.07 -51.06
C SER A 779 9.78 2.94 -51.18
N VAL A 780 9.85 2.32 -52.35
CA VAL A 780 10.74 1.18 -52.63
C VAL A 780 11.31 1.25 -54.06
N PRO A 781 12.44 0.58 -54.35
CA PRO A 781 13.02 0.47 -55.69
C PRO A 781 12.17 -0.38 -56.64
N ALA A 782 12.41 -0.25 -57.95
CA ALA A 782 11.75 -1.07 -58.96
C ALA A 782 11.99 -2.58 -58.74
N GLY A 783 10.93 -3.39 -58.83
CA GLY A 783 10.97 -4.84 -58.55
C GLY A 783 10.63 -5.22 -57.10
N SER A 784 10.48 -4.22 -56.23
CA SER A 784 9.93 -4.33 -54.87
C SER A 784 8.58 -3.59 -54.80
N SER A 785 7.77 -3.85 -53.77
CA SER A 785 6.51 -3.12 -53.56
C SER A 785 6.29 -2.77 -52.09
N CYS A 786 5.57 -1.68 -51.85
CA CYS A 786 5.12 -1.28 -50.52
C CYS A 786 3.60 -1.09 -50.54
N SER A 787 2.91 -1.72 -49.59
CA SER A 787 1.45 -1.70 -49.46
C SER A 787 1.05 -0.90 -48.24
N LEU A 788 0.25 0.14 -48.46
CA LEU A 788 -0.27 1.03 -47.42
C LEU A 788 -1.65 0.56 -46.93
N PRO A 789 -2.01 0.81 -45.66
CA PRO A 789 -3.26 0.37 -45.08
C PRO A 789 -4.46 1.15 -45.67
N PRO A 790 -5.70 0.61 -45.55
CA PRO A 790 -6.90 1.32 -45.99
C PRO A 790 -7.08 2.65 -45.24
N GLY A 791 -7.41 3.72 -45.96
CA GLY A 791 -7.64 5.05 -45.38
C GLY A 791 -6.53 6.08 -45.63
N CYS A 792 -5.43 5.68 -46.27
CA CYS A 792 -4.38 6.60 -46.69
C CYS A 792 -4.80 7.48 -47.87
N ALA A 793 -4.37 8.75 -47.87
CA ALA A 793 -4.66 9.74 -48.91
C ALA A 793 -3.47 9.84 -49.87
N GLY A 794 -3.54 9.11 -50.98
CA GLY A 794 -2.43 9.05 -51.95
C GLY A 794 -1.23 8.29 -51.36
N PRO A 795 0.01 8.82 -51.44
CA PRO A 795 1.19 8.16 -50.87
C PRO A 795 1.33 8.38 -49.35
N PHE A 796 0.43 9.13 -48.71
CA PHE A 796 0.53 9.52 -47.31
C PHE A 796 -0.58 8.90 -46.44
N CYS A 797 -0.19 8.45 -45.25
CA CYS A 797 -1.06 7.93 -44.21
C CYS A 797 -0.97 8.83 -42.98
N ALA A 798 -2.09 9.07 -42.29
CA ALA A 798 -2.14 9.86 -41.06
C ALA A 798 -2.37 8.96 -39.85
N GLY A 799 -1.71 9.25 -38.74
CA GLY A 799 -1.88 8.52 -37.48
C GLY A 799 -0.60 8.40 -36.66
N SER A 800 -0.76 8.16 -35.36
CA SER A 800 0.34 7.90 -34.42
C SER A 800 0.93 6.50 -34.52
N SER A 801 0.36 5.64 -35.38
CA SER A 801 0.92 4.35 -35.77
C SER A 801 1.17 4.32 -37.28
N PHE A 802 2.22 3.62 -37.66
CA PHE A 802 2.63 3.45 -39.04
C PHE A 802 2.81 1.97 -39.34
N GLN A 803 2.19 1.50 -40.41
CA GLN A 803 2.12 0.08 -40.75
C GLN A 803 2.18 -0.09 -42.26
N ALA A 804 3.18 -0.78 -42.78
CA ALA A 804 3.32 -1.01 -44.22
C ALA A 804 3.70 -2.46 -44.52
N GLY A 805 2.99 -3.09 -45.45
CA GLY A 805 3.40 -4.39 -45.97
C GLY A 805 4.52 -4.22 -47.00
N LEU A 806 5.60 -4.98 -46.86
CA LEU A 806 6.82 -4.90 -47.65
C LEU A 806 7.02 -6.16 -48.47
N ASP A 807 7.31 -5.96 -49.76
CA ASP A 807 7.80 -6.99 -50.66
C ASP A 807 9.16 -6.55 -51.23
N LEU A 808 10.26 -7.08 -50.69
CA LEU A 808 11.63 -6.65 -50.94
C LEU A 808 12.47 -7.73 -51.62
N ALA A 809 12.99 -7.41 -52.80
CA ALA A 809 14.03 -8.21 -53.44
C ALA A 809 15.31 -8.26 -52.58
N ALA A 810 16.16 -9.27 -52.80
CA ALA A 810 17.47 -9.36 -52.18
C ALA A 810 18.29 -8.09 -52.46
N GLY A 811 18.85 -7.48 -51.42
CA GLY A 811 19.59 -6.21 -51.47
C GLY A 811 18.75 -4.94 -51.65
N ALA A 812 17.42 -5.02 -51.65
CA ALA A 812 16.55 -3.85 -51.78
C ALA A 812 16.30 -3.15 -50.44
N THR A 813 16.17 -1.82 -50.47
CA THR A 813 15.88 -0.99 -49.30
C THR A 813 14.58 -0.22 -49.47
N ALA A 814 13.60 -0.44 -48.59
CA ALA A 814 12.45 0.45 -48.43
C ALA A 814 12.82 1.70 -47.65
N THR A 815 12.21 2.83 -47.99
CA THR A 815 12.31 4.09 -47.26
C THR A 815 10.94 4.52 -46.76
N ILE A 816 10.82 4.69 -45.45
CA ILE A 816 9.65 5.22 -44.77
C ILE A 816 9.99 6.64 -44.31
N GLU A 817 9.25 7.64 -44.79
CA GLU A 817 9.38 9.02 -44.34
C GLU A 817 8.29 9.30 -43.31
N LEU A 818 8.68 9.75 -42.12
CA LEU A 818 7.79 10.12 -41.02
C LEU A 818 7.86 11.65 -40.86
N PHE A 819 6.73 12.33 -40.93
CA PHE A 819 6.57 13.76 -40.66
C PHE A 819 5.77 13.96 -39.38
N GLY A 820 6.30 14.66 -38.38
CA GLY A 820 5.63 14.87 -37.10
C GLY A 820 6.18 16.07 -36.33
N THR A 821 5.41 16.55 -35.35
CA THR A 821 5.75 17.72 -34.54
C THR A 821 5.93 17.29 -33.08
N PRO A 822 7.12 17.46 -32.47
CA PRO A 822 7.31 17.27 -31.04
C PRO A 822 6.28 18.05 -30.24
N GLU A 823 5.75 17.47 -29.18
CA GLU A 823 4.71 18.12 -28.39
C GLU A 823 5.17 19.50 -27.86
N PRO A 824 4.38 20.58 -28.04
CA PRO A 824 4.80 21.93 -27.67
C PRO A 824 5.01 22.18 -26.16
N PHE A 825 4.45 21.34 -25.30
CA PHE A 825 4.52 21.48 -23.84
C PHE A 825 5.67 20.69 -23.21
N LYS A 826 6.55 20.08 -24.03
CA LYS A 826 7.73 19.42 -23.51
C LYS A 826 8.73 20.43 -22.97
N ALA A 827 9.23 20.16 -21.76
CA ALA A 827 10.23 20.99 -21.10
C ALA A 827 11.64 20.73 -21.66
N LEU A 828 12.57 21.64 -21.36
CA LEU A 828 13.97 21.50 -21.79
C LEU A 828 14.59 20.25 -21.16
N GLY A 829 15.12 19.36 -22.00
CA GLY A 829 15.72 18.09 -21.56
C GLY A 829 14.73 16.95 -21.36
N GLU A 830 13.45 17.14 -21.69
CA GLU A 830 12.54 16.00 -21.88
C GLU A 830 12.80 15.33 -23.23
N GLU A 831 12.58 14.02 -23.31
CA GLU A 831 12.77 13.26 -24.54
C GLU A 831 11.47 13.12 -25.33
N VAL A 832 11.59 13.05 -26.66
CA VAL A 832 10.53 12.55 -27.53
C VAL A 832 11.05 11.44 -28.43
N GLY A 833 10.18 10.51 -28.78
CA GLY A 833 10.59 9.34 -29.55
C GLY A 833 9.50 8.59 -30.30
N PHE A 834 9.95 7.60 -31.05
CA PHE A 834 9.11 6.59 -31.67
C PHE A 834 9.86 5.26 -31.71
N GLU A 835 9.09 4.20 -31.87
CA GLU A 835 9.61 2.84 -32.04
C GLU A 835 9.11 2.28 -33.35
N ALA A 836 9.98 1.56 -34.05
CA ALA A 836 9.66 0.91 -35.30
C ALA A 836 10.30 -0.48 -35.35
N ARG A 837 9.62 -1.40 -36.04
CA ARG A 837 10.00 -2.79 -36.22
C ARG A 837 9.63 -3.24 -37.62
N VAL A 838 10.40 -4.18 -38.16
CA VAL A 838 10.01 -4.97 -39.32
C VAL A 838 10.04 -6.45 -38.97
N ASP A 839 9.04 -7.19 -39.42
CA ASP A 839 8.96 -8.64 -39.25
C ASP A 839 8.71 -9.31 -40.60
N VAL A 840 9.31 -10.47 -40.80
CA VAL A 840 8.85 -11.41 -41.83
C VAL A 840 7.70 -12.21 -41.23
N MET A 841 6.46 -12.00 -41.70
CA MET A 841 5.35 -12.83 -41.22
C MET A 841 5.63 -14.30 -41.60
N PRO A 842 5.56 -15.25 -40.65
CA PRO A 842 5.74 -16.66 -40.96
C PRO A 842 4.66 -17.11 -41.93
N SER A 843 4.97 -17.12 -43.22
CA SER A 843 4.12 -17.70 -44.24
C SER A 843 4.49 -19.16 -44.45
N ILE A 844 3.57 -19.91 -45.05
CA ILE A 844 3.58 -21.35 -45.32
C ILE A 844 4.82 -21.84 -46.14
N PHE A 845 5.76 -20.95 -46.48
CA PHE A 845 6.89 -21.20 -47.39
C PHE A 845 8.29 -21.25 -46.75
N GLY A 846 8.45 -21.06 -45.43
CA GLY A 846 9.72 -21.36 -44.74
C GLY A 846 10.86 -20.34 -44.90
N THR A 847 10.54 -19.07 -45.18
CA THR A 847 11.50 -17.97 -45.11
C THR A 847 11.81 -17.63 -43.65
N VAL A 848 13.09 -17.51 -43.30
CA VAL A 848 13.56 -17.26 -41.93
C VAL A 848 14.49 -16.05 -41.96
N ASP A 849 14.27 -15.15 -41.00
CA ASP A 849 15.20 -14.07 -40.69
C ASP A 849 16.24 -14.56 -39.67
N PRO A 850 17.52 -14.67 -40.05
CA PRO A 850 18.57 -15.20 -39.19
C PRO A 850 19.00 -14.23 -38.08
N ASP A 851 18.70 -12.94 -38.17
CA ASP A 851 19.06 -11.91 -37.20
C ASP A 851 17.90 -10.98 -36.85
N THR A 852 16.84 -11.52 -36.26
CA THR A 852 15.70 -10.70 -35.81
C THR A 852 16.01 -9.58 -34.79
N GLY A 853 17.26 -9.43 -34.36
CA GLY A 853 17.72 -8.39 -33.46
C GLY A 853 17.93 -7.02 -34.11
N ASP A 854 18.26 -6.97 -35.39
CA ASP A 854 18.44 -5.71 -36.14
C ASP A 854 17.15 -5.26 -36.86
N ASN A 855 16.04 -5.91 -36.53
CA ASN A 855 14.70 -5.67 -37.06
C ASN A 855 13.91 -4.59 -36.32
N ALA A 856 14.46 -3.99 -35.25
CA ALA A 856 13.81 -2.93 -34.50
C ALA A 856 14.73 -1.73 -34.28
N VAL A 857 14.13 -0.54 -34.25
CA VAL A 857 14.79 0.71 -33.89
C VAL A 857 13.94 1.50 -32.92
N THR A 858 14.57 1.98 -31.86
CA THR A 858 14.01 2.95 -30.92
C THR A 858 14.75 4.26 -31.10
N TYR A 859 14.02 5.32 -31.44
CA TYR A 859 14.55 6.67 -31.51
C TYR A 859 14.04 7.45 -30.30
N ARG A 860 14.94 7.98 -29.48
CA ARG A 860 14.66 8.96 -28.42
C ARG A 860 15.71 10.06 -28.43
N ARG A 861 15.29 11.28 -28.18
CA ARG A 861 16.19 12.44 -28.10
C ARG A 861 15.57 13.58 -27.31
N ASP A 862 16.41 14.27 -26.55
CA ASP A 862 16.06 15.52 -25.87
C ASP A 862 15.51 16.57 -26.85
N VAL A 863 14.41 17.21 -26.45
CA VAL A 863 13.93 18.44 -27.07
C VAL A 863 14.59 19.67 -26.44
N VAL A 864 14.85 20.64 -27.30
CA VAL A 864 15.20 22.01 -26.95
C VAL A 864 13.91 22.84 -26.92
N VAL A 865 13.83 23.78 -25.98
CA VAL A 865 12.74 24.76 -25.89
C VAL A 865 13.18 26.04 -26.60
N ALA A 866 12.30 26.59 -27.44
CA ALA A 866 12.46 27.90 -28.07
C ALA A 866 11.14 28.67 -27.98
N GLN A 867 11.10 29.62 -27.04
CA GLN A 867 9.93 30.48 -26.81
C GLN A 867 10.07 31.78 -27.61
N ASP A 868 8.96 32.51 -27.75
CA ASP A 868 8.94 33.89 -28.26
C ASP A 868 7.74 34.58 -27.61
N LEU A 869 7.96 35.03 -26.38
CA LEU A 869 6.94 35.70 -25.59
C LEU A 869 7.03 37.19 -25.84
N ALA A 870 5.90 37.85 -26.09
CA ALA A 870 5.92 39.27 -26.44
C ALA A 870 4.91 40.10 -25.65
N ILE A 871 5.34 41.29 -25.23
CA ILE A 871 4.46 42.34 -24.70
C ILE A 871 3.90 43.15 -25.88
N THR A 872 2.58 43.13 -26.04
CA THR A 872 1.86 43.80 -27.12
C THR A 872 0.73 44.68 -26.57
N ASP A 873 0.21 45.62 -27.37
CA ASP A 873 -0.90 46.52 -26.99
C ASP A 873 -0.68 47.28 -25.66
N ALA A 874 0.57 47.58 -25.30
CA ALA A 874 0.93 48.22 -24.05
C ALA A 874 0.60 49.72 -24.05
N GLN A 875 -0.11 50.18 -23.01
CA GLN A 875 -0.49 51.58 -22.86
C GLN A 875 -0.62 51.97 -21.37
N ALA A 876 -0.44 53.26 -21.08
CA ALA A 876 -0.63 53.85 -19.76
C ALA A 876 -1.55 55.07 -19.86
N VAL A 877 -2.66 55.07 -19.13
CA VAL A 877 -3.75 56.04 -19.27
C VAL A 877 -4.07 56.67 -17.91
N ILE A 878 -4.17 58.00 -17.88
CA ILE A 878 -4.50 58.75 -16.65
C ILE A 878 -6.03 58.80 -16.47
N ILE A 879 -6.51 58.42 -15.29
CA ILE A 879 -7.93 58.43 -14.89
C ILE A 879 -8.04 59.12 -13.53
N GLY A 880 -8.43 60.39 -13.52
CA GLY A 880 -8.44 61.20 -12.29
C GLY A 880 -7.04 61.29 -11.67
N ASN A 881 -6.88 60.76 -10.45
CA ASN A 881 -5.60 60.72 -9.72
C ASN A 881 -4.90 59.35 -9.80
N GLU A 882 -5.31 58.48 -10.73
CA GLU A 882 -4.71 57.17 -10.99
C GLU A 882 -4.12 57.08 -12.40
N VAL A 883 -3.18 56.15 -12.59
CA VAL A 883 -2.78 55.67 -13.91
C VAL A 883 -3.16 54.19 -14.03
N GLU A 884 -3.89 53.85 -15.08
CA GLU A 884 -4.12 52.46 -15.51
C GLU A 884 -3.08 52.06 -16.56
N VAL A 885 -2.35 50.99 -16.30
CA VAL A 885 -1.42 50.34 -17.24
C VAL A 885 -2.09 49.07 -17.74
N SER A 886 -2.13 48.88 -19.06
CA SER A 886 -2.68 47.67 -19.67
C SER A 886 -1.81 47.18 -20.83
N PHE A 887 -1.65 45.87 -20.96
CA PHE A 887 -0.95 45.23 -22.08
C PHE A 887 -1.49 43.81 -22.32
N ARG A 888 -1.00 43.18 -23.39
CA ARG A 888 -1.22 41.77 -23.73
C ARG A 888 0.11 41.02 -23.73
N LEU A 889 0.11 39.85 -23.14
CA LEU A 889 1.18 38.87 -23.29
C LEU A 889 0.74 37.82 -24.33
N VAL A 890 1.60 37.53 -25.32
CA VAL A 890 1.37 36.53 -26.38
C VAL A 890 2.57 35.58 -26.47
N ASN A 891 2.36 34.37 -26.99
CA ASN A 891 3.42 33.43 -27.34
C ASN A 891 3.38 33.16 -28.86
N ASN A 892 4.37 33.68 -29.58
CA ASN A 892 4.53 33.56 -31.03
C ASN A 892 5.49 32.41 -31.42
N GLY A 893 6.17 31.82 -30.45
CA GLY A 893 7.19 30.78 -30.66
C GLY A 893 6.58 29.38 -30.77
N PRO A 894 7.36 28.39 -31.23
CA PRO A 894 6.89 27.02 -31.37
C PRO A 894 6.74 26.30 -30.01
N SER A 895 7.45 26.70 -28.96
CA SER A 895 7.39 26.05 -27.64
C SER A 895 6.45 26.77 -26.67
N ALA A 896 5.80 26.01 -25.78
CA ALA A 896 4.96 26.57 -24.73
C ALA A 896 5.79 27.23 -23.62
N GLU A 897 5.19 28.21 -22.95
CA GLU A 897 5.67 28.78 -21.69
C GLU A 897 5.02 28.03 -20.52
N LEU A 898 5.82 27.57 -19.55
CA LEU A 898 5.41 26.66 -18.47
C LEU A 898 5.69 27.22 -17.06
N GLY A 899 5.72 28.54 -16.92
CA GLY A 899 5.85 29.25 -15.65
C GLY A 899 7.23 29.81 -15.33
N SER A 900 8.19 29.68 -16.24
CA SER A 900 9.52 30.31 -16.17
C SER A 900 9.49 31.82 -16.39
N ALA A 901 8.56 32.32 -17.22
CA ALA A 901 8.49 33.71 -17.58
C ALA A 901 7.83 34.57 -16.50
N VAL A 902 8.38 35.76 -16.30
CA VAL A 902 7.91 36.76 -15.36
C VAL A 902 7.80 38.11 -16.05
N VAL A 903 6.68 38.80 -15.83
CA VAL A 903 6.49 40.19 -16.28
C VAL A 903 6.44 41.11 -15.07
N ASP A 904 7.42 42.00 -14.96
CA ASP A 904 7.47 43.06 -13.96
C ASP A 904 6.93 44.37 -14.53
N ILE A 905 6.01 44.99 -13.79
CA ILE A 905 5.42 46.29 -14.07
C ILE A 905 5.92 47.25 -12.99
N GLN A 906 6.93 48.04 -13.32
CA GLN A 906 7.59 48.93 -12.39
C GLN A 906 7.11 50.36 -12.57
N MET A 907 6.50 50.91 -11.52
CA MET A 907 6.12 52.31 -11.45
C MET A 907 7.31 53.14 -10.95
N PRO A 908 7.59 54.32 -11.55
CA PRO A 908 8.66 55.20 -11.07
C PRO A 908 8.31 55.82 -9.70
N ALA A 909 9.28 56.46 -9.05
CA ALA A 909 9.06 57.12 -7.77
C ALA A 909 8.03 58.26 -7.88
N GLY A 910 7.04 58.29 -6.98
CA GLY A 910 5.99 59.31 -6.91
C GLY A 910 4.55 58.77 -7.01
N TYR A 911 4.40 57.49 -7.35
CA TYR A 911 3.15 56.75 -7.11
C TYR A 911 3.12 56.27 -5.65
N VAL A 912 1.98 56.45 -4.99
CA VAL A 912 1.85 56.31 -3.52
C VAL A 912 1.03 55.10 -3.08
N ALA A 913 0.17 54.56 -3.95
CA ALA A 913 -0.67 53.41 -3.62
C ALA A 913 -0.99 52.60 -4.88
N ALA A 914 -0.92 51.27 -4.78
CA ALA A 914 -1.47 50.36 -5.76
C ALA A 914 -2.97 50.21 -5.47
N THR A 915 -3.84 50.39 -6.47
CA THR A 915 -5.28 50.53 -6.21
C THR A 915 -6.14 49.42 -6.79
N SER A 916 -5.76 48.85 -7.94
CA SER A 916 -6.41 47.66 -8.48
C SER A 916 -5.51 46.89 -9.43
N SER A 917 -5.81 45.61 -9.59
CA SER A 917 -5.24 44.77 -10.63
C SER A 917 -6.27 43.79 -11.16
N SER A 918 -6.10 43.39 -12.42
CA SER A 918 -6.86 42.33 -13.05
C SER A 918 -6.03 41.66 -14.13
N CYS A 919 -6.20 40.35 -14.26
CA CYS A 919 -5.60 39.57 -15.33
C CYS A 919 -6.66 38.63 -15.92
N SER A 920 -6.85 38.66 -17.25
CA SER A 920 -7.83 37.82 -17.94
C SER A 920 -7.27 37.19 -19.21
N ARG A 921 -7.65 35.94 -19.50
CA ARG A 921 -7.41 35.23 -20.75
C ARG A 921 -8.76 34.96 -21.42
N GLY A 922 -9.16 35.82 -22.34
CA GLY A 922 -10.51 35.79 -22.91
C GLY A 922 -11.59 36.04 -21.84
N ALA A 923 -12.49 35.08 -21.62
CA ALA A 923 -13.50 35.14 -20.57
C ALA A 923 -13.06 34.51 -19.23
N SER A 924 -11.86 33.93 -19.18
CA SER A 924 -11.29 33.27 -18.00
C SER A 924 -10.24 34.16 -17.32
N SER A 925 -9.84 33.81 -16.09
CA SER A 925 -8.66 34.40 -15.46
C SER A 925 -7.39 34.01 -16.22
N CYS A 926 -6.32 34.79 -16.04
CA CYS A 926 -4.99 34.36 -16.49
C CYS A 926 -4.56 33.06 -15.82
N THR A 927 -3.59 32.40 -16.43
CA THR A 927 -2.93 31.23 -15.86
C THR A 927 -1.93 31.62 -14.77
N GLY A 928 -1.25 32.75 -14.96
CA GLY A 928 -0.29 33.28 -13.99
C GLY A 928 -0.91 34.00 -12.79
N LEU A 929 -0.10 34.15 -11.75
CA LEU A 929 -0.40 34.92 -10.55
C LEU A 929 0.08 36.36 -10.71
N LEU A 930 -0.85 37.32 -10.62
CA LEU A 930 -0.56 38.76 -10.61
C LEU A 930 -0.60 39.30 -9.18
N GLU A 931 0.55 39.72 -8.66
CA GLU A 931 0.70 40.19 -7.29
C GLU A 931 1.54 41.47 -7.20
N GLN A 932 1.40 42.20 -6.10
CA GLN A 932 2.24 43.35 -5.81
C GLN A 932 3.46 42.91 -4.99
N THR A 933 4.65 43.03 -5.56
CA THR A 933 5.92 42.60 -4.93
C THR A 933 6.71 43.76 -4.34
N GLY A 934 6.37 45.01 -4.70
CA GLY A 934 7.00 46.22 -4.17
C GLY A 934 5.97 47.32 -3.88
N SER A 935 6.20 48.10 -2.82
CA SER A 935 5.33 49.20 -2.40
C SER A 935 5.97 50.60 -2.57
N SER A 936 7.29 50.69 -2.65
CA SER A 936 8.01 51.94 -2.97
C SER A 936 9.42 51.63 -3.53
N PRO A 937 9.62 51.61 -4.86
CA PRO A 937 8.61 51.83 -5.90
C PRO A 937 7.53 50.73 -5.92
N ILE A 938 6.36 51.04 -6.47
CA ILE A 938 5.29 50.05 -6.69
C ILE A 938 5.73 49.13 -7.82
N ILE A 939 5.75 47.82 -7.54
CA ILE A 939 6.06 46.79 -8.53
C ILE A 939 4.93 45.76 -8.50
N TRP A 940 4.33 45.52 -9.66
CA TRP A 940 3.44 44.37 -9.88
C TRP A 940 4.19 43.31 -10.68
N ARG A 941 4.03 42.05 -10.30
CA ARG A 941 4.63 40.90 -10.96
C ARG A 941 3.57 39.94 -11.41
N LEU A 942 3.59 39.58 -12.71
CA LEU A 942 2.90 38.42 -13.24
C LEU A 942 3.90 37.26 -13.32
N SER A 943 3.63 36.15 -12.63
CA SER A 943 4.51 34.97 -12.58
C SER A 943 3.71 33.67 -12.80
N ASN A 944 4.40 32.55 -12.99
CA ASN A 944 3.79 31.23 -13.22
C ASN A 944 2.83 31.21 -14.43
N VAL A 945 3.12 32.00 -15.46
CA VAL A 945 2.29 32.05 -16.68
C VAL A 945 2.45 30.74 -17.45
N THR A 946 1.35 30.15 -17.91
CA THR A 946 1.38 28.98 -18.80
C THR A 946 0.68 29.32 -20.11
N MET A 947 1.43 29.33 -21.21
CA MET A 947 0.94 29.78 -22.52
C MET A 947 1.38 28.87 -23.66
N ALA A 948 0.40 28.27 -24.32
CA ALA A 948 0.59 27.50 -25.55
C ALA A 948 0.99 28.41 -26.74
N PRO A 949 1.76 27.90 -27.71
CA PRO A 949 1.98 28.56 -29.00
C PRO A 949 0.68 28.99 -29.66
N GLY A 950 0.57 30.26 -30.06
CA GLY A 950 -0.64 30.80 -30.70
C GLY A 950 -1.90 30.79 -29.81
N GLY A 951 -1.75 30.55 -28.50
CA GLY A 951 -2.85 30.56 -27.55
C GLY A 951 -3.47 31.94 -27.33
N ALA A 952 -4.65 31.98 -26.70
CA ALA A 952 -5.30 33.24 -26.36
C ALA A 952 -4.40 34.11 -25.46
N ALA A 953 -4.22 35.38 -25.85
CA ALA A 953 -3.39 36.36 -25.15
C ALA A 953 -3.87 36.60 -23.71
N GLU A 954 -2.94 36.77 -22.77
CA GLU A 954 -3.23 37.21 -21.41
C GLU A 954 -3.28 38.74 -21.37
N ARG A 955 -4.40 39.29 -20.90
CA ARG A 955 -4.63 40.73 -20.74
C ARG A 955 -4.42 41.12 -19.30
N VAL A 956 -3.41 41.94 -19.06
CA VAL A 956 -3.05 42.46 -17.72
C VAL A 956 -3.48 43.90 -17.62
N ARG A 957 -4.08 44.28 -16.49
CA ARG A 957 -4.34 45.68 -16.11
C ARG A 957 -3.98 45.92 -14.66
N VAL A 958 -3.26 47.00 -14.38
CA VAL A 958 -2.94 47.45 -13.02
C VAL A 958 -3.16 48.95 -12.89
N ARG A 959 -3.51 49.40 -11.68
CA ARG A 959 -3.67 50.82 -11.37
C ARG A 959 -2.84 51.24 -10.17
N ALA A 960 -2.30 52.46 -10.26
CA ALA A 960 -1.60 53.10 -9.16
C ALA A 960 -2.00 54.58 -9.04
N ALA A 961 -2.20 55.04 -7.80
CA ALA A 961 -2.51 56.42 -7.46
C ALA A 961 -1.23 57.24 -7.25
N PHE A 962 -1.28 58.52 -7.58
CA PHE A 962 -0.21 59.50 -7.34
C PHE A 962 -0.74 60.71 -6.58
N THR A 963 0.14 61.42 -5.87
CA THR A 963 -0.20 62.65 -5.14
C THR A 963 0.21 63.87 -5.95
N GLY A 964 -0.75 64.69 -6.39
CA GLY A 964 -0.49 65.94 -7.10
C GLY A 964 -1.48 66.19 -8.25
N ALA A 965 -1.38 67.35 -8.90
CA ALA A 965 -2.25 67.73 -10.03
C ALA A 965 -1.89 67.02 -11.35
N ALA A 966 -0.76 66.32 -11.40
CA ALA A 966 -0.28 65.57 -12.55
C ALA A 966 0.56 64.37 -12.07
N PRO A 967 0.65 63.28 -12.85
CA PRO A 967 1.53 62.16 -12.52
C PRO A 967 2.99 62.63 -12.45
N PRO A 968 3.87 61.93 -11.71
CA PRO A 968 5.26 62.32 -11.55
C PRO A 968 5.99 62.36 -12.91
N THR A 969 6.22 63.55 -13.46
CA THR A 969 6.83 63.73 -14.80
C THR A 969 8.36 63.74 -14.77
N GLY A 970 8.99 63.68 -13.58
CA GLY A 970 10.44 63.90 -13.41
C GLY A 970 11.29 62.68 -13.01
N ASN A 971 10.72 61.49 -12.77
CA ASN A 971 11.43 60.37 -12.13
C ASN A 971 11.45 59.04 -12.92
N GLY A 972 11.15 59.03 -14.22
CA GLY A 972 11.24 57.85 -15.10
C GLY A 972 9.92 57.46 -15.78
N SER A 973 9.99 56.61 -16.81
CA SER A 973 8.82 55.98 -17.45
C SER A 973 8.33 54.78 -16.66
N ILE A 974 7.07 54.37 -16.85
CA ILE A 974 6.59 53.07 -16.37
C ILE A 974 7.27 52.00 -17.23
N GLN A 975 7.87 50.98 -16.60
CA GLN A 975 8.61 49.93 -17.28
C GLN A 975 7.84 48.61 -17.20
N LEU A 976 7.67 47.97 -18.35
CA LEU A 976 7.21 46.59 -18.49
C LEU A 976 8.43 45.77 -18.91
N ILE A 977 8.78 44.76 -18.10
CA ILE A 977 9.98 43.94 -18.30
C ILE A 977 9.54 42.47 -18.26
N LEU A 978 9.58 41.82 -19.41
CA LEU A 978 9.48 40.37 -19.54
C LEU A 978 10.88 39.77 -19.37
N SER A 979 10.96 38.68 -18.61
CA SER A 979 12.21 37.95 -18.35
C SER A 979 11.90 36.48 -18.08
N GLY A 980 12.92 35.63 -18.20
CA GLY A 980 12.79 34.20 -17.89
C GLY A 980 12.30 33.32 -19.04
N ALA A 981 11.98 33.90 -20.21
CA ALA A 981 11.71 33.14 -21.43
C ALA A 981 12.97 32.37 -21.87
N VAL A 982 12.81 31.08 -22.17
CA VAL A 982 13.88 30.15 -22.55
C VAL A 982 14.12 30.24 -24.06
N ASN A 983 15.35 30.61 -24.44
CA ASN A 983 15.76 30.81 -25.84
C ASN A 983 14.78 31.69 -26.63
N ASP A 984 14.47 32.87 -26.10
CA ASP A 984 13.55 33.80 -26.74
C ASP A 984 14.04 34.22 -28.14
N PHE A 985 13.19 34.03 -29.15
CA PHE A 985 13.50 34.31 -30.54
C PHE A 985 13.54 35.81 -30.87
N ASP A 986 12.83 36.65 -30.12
CA ASP A 986 12.76 38.10 -30.31
C ASP A 986 12.75 38.87 -28.98
N SER A 987 13.93 38.96 -28.34
CA SER A 987 14.09 39.71 -27.10
C SER A 987 13.87 41.24 -27.24
N SER A 988 13.57 41.76 -28.44
CA SER A 988 13.31 43.19 -28.62
C SER A 988 11.92 43.61 -28.13
N ASN A 989 11.02 42.65 -27.97
CA ASN A 989 9.64 42.85 -27.53
C ASN A 989 9.44 42.56 -26.01
N ASP A 990 10.52 42.24 -25.29
CA ASP A 990 10.55 41.97 -23.85
C ASP A 990 10.45 43.23 -22.98
N TYR A 991 10.73 44.40 -23.55
CA TYR A 991 10.82 45.64 -22.80
C TYR A 991 9.98 46.75 -23.43
N VAL A 992 9.06 47.32 -22.64
CA VAL A 992 8.26 48.47 -23.06
C VAL A 992 8.32 49.58 -22.00
N ALA A 993 8.70 50.78 -22.43
CA ALA A 993 8.66 51.99 -21.61
C ALA A 993 7.43 52.84 -21.97
N LEU A 994 6.59 53.15 -20.99
CA LEU A 994 5.33 53.89 -21.18
C LEU A 994 5.37 55.25 -20.49
N SER A 995 4.84 56.27 -21.18
CA SER A 995 4.51 57.57 -20.61
C SER A 995 2.99 57.70 -20.45
N PRO A 996 2.46 58.00 -19.25
CA PRO A 996 1.01 58.13 -19.05
C PRO A 996 0.41 59.25 -19.91
N VAL A 997 -0.67 58.94 -20.62
CA VAL A 997 -1.39 59.91 -21.46
C VAL A 997 -2.75 60.22 -20.83
N ALA A 998 -3.10 61.50 -20.73
CA ALA A 998 -4.43 61.91 -20.29
C ALA A 998 -5.45 61.63 -21.40
N VAL A 999 -6.55 60.97 -21.08
CA VAL A 999 -7.66 60.84 -22.02
C VAL A 999 -8.32 62.22 -22.12
N GLY A 1000 -8.14 62.89 -23.26
CA GLY A 1000 -8.95 64.05 -23.62
C GLY A 1000 -10.39 63.57 -23.78
N ASP A 1001 -11.25 64.01 -22.86
CA ASP A 1001 -12.59 63.46 -22.67
C ASP A 1001 -13.48 63.61 -23.93
N GLN A 1002 -14.11 62.51 -24.35
CA GLN A 1002 -15.30 62.57 -25.22
C GLN A 1002 -16.53 61.91 -24.59
N ILE A 1003 -16.47 61.34 -23.37
CA ILE A 1003 -17.64 60.64 -22.78
C ILE A 1003 -17.88 60.92 -21.27
N PHE A 1004 -16.93 61.43 -20.48
CA PHE A 1004 -17.16 61.68 -19.04
C PHE A 1004 -17.57 63.13 -18.68
N ALA A 1005 -17.75 64.00 -19.67
CA ALA A 1005 -18.26 65.36 -19.45
C ALA A 1005 -19.76 65.46 -19.06
N ASP A 1006 -20.51 64.36 -18.98
CA ASP A 1006 -21.99 64.45 -18.84
C ASP A 1006 -22.64 63.76 -17.63
N ARG A 1007 -21.90 63.09 -16.73
CA ARG A 1007 -22.50 62.60 -15.46
C ARG A 1007 -21.50 62.54 -14.31
N PHE A 1008 -21.24 63.67 -13.65
CA PHE A 1008 -21.68 63.92 -12.27
C PHE A 1008 -21.17 65.29 -11.81
N GLN A 1009 -22.14 66.19 -11.60
CA GLN A 1009 -22.08 67.29 -10.63
C GLN A 1009 -22.06 66.73 -9.20
#